data_AF-F0R7F4-F1
#
_entry.id   AF-F0R7F4-F1
#
_cell.length_a   1.000
_cell.length_b   1.000
_cell.length_c   1.000
_cell.angle_alpha   90.00
_cell.angle_beta   90.00
_cell.angle_gamma   90.00
#
_symmetry.space_group_name_H-M   'P 1'
#
loop_
_entity.id
_entity.type
_entity.pdbx_description
1 polymer ?
#
loop_
_entity_poly.entity_id
_entity_poly.type
_entity_poly.pdbx_seq_one_letter_code
_entity_poly.pdbx_strand_id
1 'polypeptide(L)'
;MNAQSFIKHLMTDSKSLYKYFVEAQPVSLEDVKMSLMLAERESDVHVPDHHYRLGVEKTFENISHLGELFTVGLSEMADEYLSWENNTVYVNAERQNQWQLLLPYMPPLIMVSARIWKERPPCGMSTVEYISNYIIPNLRFTAIPSPHIRQLEELREREHGLCDLHMHLNGTLETDTTWQDFLLHPDRVYMELKVAADTGKVKEQYLQLSPYIKPLAFRRLLQVARVLRSVLCESLVSGEHGIGEELTLSVLLKQLSIADKKEPDSHHPMAYLVGKDCNPICMEAMLYVMVLEHLCRNNADDYTASLFHYYLLILGHTNKMLVQQPDSFGFEEFQKYTMNGFREHSEKEYRRRFLQIAGNKLGNIRLLEGRFSPKDSLLKSEGLIDRITIGWRELGRQRQNQGLGDGIKLELKLVAHLIKRPDTKPDEYVRHKWLRREIMHKATILAQLKKRNDNYSKMLVGIDAAASEFDAPPEVFAPAYRYLREHGYKHFTYHAGEDFFHVLSGLRAIYEAIIFLDLKRGDRIGHASATGIPIELWRDNIGEKMLIRQGEYLDDLLFAYHLIEHSNNQHLNNRLPYLELTINNFSYEVYGEHIPLRLLIESWLYRYKNPEADYNGTSVKSYRDIPLKYFLFYHWKETRDRYDKIIEIETFGAFAKDELVELQLMLLEYMFHHEIVIETLPTSNVVIGVHRDYTTYHLYNWLEWRKQGKLVPPIVVGTDDAGIFATNIYNEYCNIYCQFVYAKRMSTKEAIAYIEELHHNSRLYAFVTE
;
A
#
# COMPACT_ATOMS: atom_id res chain seq x y z
N MET A 1 2.53 24.84 11.40
CA MET A 1 3.15 23.76 12.18
C MET A 1 2.05 23.08 12.98
N ASN A 2 1.71 21.84 12.63
CA ASN A 2 0.86 21.06 13.52
C ASN A 2 1.64 20.83 14.81
N ALA A 3 1.01 21.07 15.96
CA ALA A 3 1.58 20.84 17.28
C ALA A 3 1.68 19.33 17.62
N GLN A 4 2.13 18.52 16.65
CA GLN A 4 2.32 17.09 16.83
C GLN A 4 3.60 16.85 17.63
N SER A 5 3.49 15.96 18.61
CA SER A 5 4.62 15.54 19.45
C SER A 5 5.74 14.93 18.59
N PHE A 6 6.98 15.34 18.84
CA PHE A 6 8.15 14.77 18.14
C PHE A 6 8.41 13.31 18.52
N ILE A 7 7.72 12.79 19.55
CA ILE A 7 7.73 11.38 19.93
C ILE A 7 7.30 10.45 18.77
N LYS A 8 6.62 10.95 17.72
CA LYS A 8 6.25 10.12 16.55
C LYS A 8 7.48 9.51 15.87
N HIS A 9 8.64 10.16 15.99
CA HIS A 9 9.91 9.69 15.42
C HIS A 9 10.71 8.77 16.38
N LEU A 10 10.20 8.47 17.58
CA LEU A 10 10.94 7.73 18.62
C LEU A 10 11.47 6.38 18.12
N MET A 11 10.73 5.70 17.24
CA MET A 11 11.14 4.39 16.69
C MET A 11 11.91 4.50 15.36
N THR A 12 11.85 5.65 14.69
CA THR A 12 12.52 5.91 13.41
C THR A 12 13.83 6.69 13.56
N ASP A 13 14.26 6.98 14.79
CA ASP A 13 15.50 7.66 15.13
C ASP A 13 16.75 6.84 14.72
N SER A 14 17.19 7.08 13.48
CA SER A 14 18.37 6.43 12.90
C SER A 14 19.67 6.85 13.59
N LYS A 15 19.75 8.06 14.15
CA LYS A 15 20.97 8.57 14.77
C LYS A 15 21.22 7.88 16.12
N SER A 16 20.18 7.67 16.92
CA SER A 16 20.26 6.84 18.14
C SER A 16 20.57 5.39 17.81
N LEU A 17 19.97 4.82 16.75
CA LEU A 17 20.28 3.46 16.32
C LEU A 17 21.76 3.32 15.92
N TYR A 18 22.31 4.30 15.21
CA TYR A 18 23.73 4.33 14.84
C TYR A 18 24.63 4.32 16.08
N LYS A 19 24.34 5.15 17.08
CA LYS A 19 25.11 5.22 18.33
C LYS A 19 25.11 3.89 19.10
N TYR A 20 23.95 3.24 19.20
CA TYR A 20 23.85 1.91 19.83
C TYR A 20 24.56 0.82 19.01
N PHE A 21 24.28 0.73 17.71
CA PHE A 21 24.68 -0.42 16.89
C PHE A 21 26.09 -0.32 16.33
N VAL A 22 26.51 0.88 15.89
CA VAL A 22 27.78 1.10 15.22
C VAL A 22 28.85 1.59 16.20
N GLU A 23 28.51 2.55 17.05
CA GLU A 23 29.47 3.10 18.02
C GLU A 23 29.54 2.31 19.33
N ALA A 24 28.58 1.40 19.56
CA ALA A 24 28.42 0.66 20.81
C ALA A 24 28.40 1.56 22.05
N GLN A 25 27.77 2.73 21.93
CA GLN A 25 27.67 3.75 22.99
C GLN A 25 26.22 3.88 23.51
N PRO A 26 26.05 4.21 24.80
CA PRO A 26 24.74 4.54 25.34
C PRO A 26 24.18 5.84 24.73
N VAL A 27 22.86 5.92 24.63
CA VAL A 27 22.12 7.10 24.16
C VAL A 27 21.51 7.80 25.37
N SER A 28 21.79 9.09 25.54
CA SER A 28 21.20 9.93 26.58
C SER A 28 19.88 10.56 26.12
N LEU A 29 19.08 11.08 27.06
CA LEU A 29 17.87 11.83 26.72
C LEU A 29 18.14 13.05 25.83
N GLU A 30 19.27 13.74 26.03
CA GLU A 30 19.65 14.89 25.19
C GLU A 30 20.03 14.47 23.76
N ASP A 31 20.65 13.30 23.58
CA ASP A 31 20.86 12.73 22.24
C ASP A 31 19.53 12.48 21.52
N VAL A 32 18.53 11.92 22.23
CA VAL A 32 17.18 11.67 21.68
C VAL A 32 16.49 12.98 21.32
N LYS A 33 16.47 13.98 22.22
CA LYS A 33 15.90 15.30 21.95
C LYS A 33 16.46 15.92 20.67
N MET A 34 17.79 15.92 20.55
CA MET A 34 18.48 16.43 19.37
C MET A 34 18.10 15.63 18.12
N SER A 35 18.07 14.30 18.20
CA SER A 35 17.79 13.47 17.03
C SER A 35 16.35 13.60 16.54
N LEU A 36 15.36 13.56 17.44
CA LEU A 36 13.95 13.71 17.07
C LEU A 36 13.66 15.11 16.49
N MET A 37 14.34 16.15 16.99
CA MET A 37 14.30 17.49 16.37
C MET A 37 14.81 17.46 14.92
N LEU A 38 15.93 16.80 14.67
CA LEU A 38 16.50 16.70 13.33
C LEU A 38 15.61 15.86 12.40
N ALA A 39 14.95 14.82 12.90
CA ALA A 39 13.98 14.05 12.14
C ALA A 39 12.76 14.90 11.73
N GLU A 40 12.21 15.71 12.64
CA GLU A 40 11.11 16.63 12.29
C GLU A 40 11.55 17.71 11.30
N ARG A 41 12.79 18.20 11.43
CA ARG A 41 13.39 19.15 10.47
C ARG A 41 13.54 18.55 9.08
N GLU A 42 13.88 17.26 8.99
CA GLU A 42 13.98 16.54 7.72
C GLU A 42 12.60 16.44 7.02
N SER A 43 11.49 16.41 7.79
CA SER A 43 10.12 16.39 7.24
C SER A 43 9.63 17.73 6.68
N ASP A 44 10.16 18.88 7.13
CA ASP A 44 9.79 20.21 6.60
C ASP A 44 10.97 21.19 6.65
N VAL A 45 11.86 21.10 5.65
CA VAL A 45 13.10 21.90 5.63
C VAL A 45 12.89 23.42 5.51
N HIS A 46 11.66 23.89 5.29
CA HIS A 46 11.33 25.30 5.11
C HIS A 46 11.03 26.04 6.41
N VAL A 47 10.88 25.32 7.52
CA VAL A 47 10.65 25.91 8.84
C VAL A 47 11.98 26.30 9.51
N PRO A 48 12.11 27.52 10.06
CA PRO A 48 13.30 27.92 10.81
C PRO A 48 13.53 27.10 12.10
N ASP A 49 14.80 26.73 12.35
CA ASP A 49 15.23 25.88 13.49
C ASP A 49 14.72 26.31 14.88
N HIS A 50 14.51 27.60 15.14
CA HIS A 50 14.04 28.06 16.45
C HIS A 50 12.64 27.55 16.79
N HIS A 51 11.79 27.28 15.79
CA HIS A 51 10.50 26.64 16.02
C HIS A 51 10.64 25.16 16.37
N TYR A 52 11.57 24.45 15.74
CA TYR A 52 11.86 23.07 16.11
C TYR A 52 12.38 22.96 17.54
N ARG A 53 13.25 23.89 17.96
CA ARG A 53 13.72 23.94 19.35
C ARG A 53 12.58 24.16 20.34
N LEU A 54 11.66 25.09 20.07
CA LEU A 54 10.44 25.26 20.87
C LEU A 54 9.54 24.02 20.86
N GLY A 55 9.49 23.29 19.73
CA GLY A 55 8.80 22.01 19.62
C GLY A 55 9.40 20.92 20.51
N VAL A 56 10.74 20.87 20.63
CA VAL A 56 11.43 20.00 21.60
C VAL A 56 11.09 20.42 23.03
N GLU A 57 11.21 21.70 23.38
CA GLU A 57 10.89 22.17 24.73
C GLU A 57 9.47 21.77 25.14
N LYS A 58 8.50 21.94 24.23
CA LYS A 58 7.12 21.55 24.46
C LYS A 58 6.91 20.03 24.52
N THR A 59 7.55 19.26 23.63
CA THR A 59 7.39 17.80 23.58
C THR A 59 7.96 17.11 24.84
N PHE A 60 9.00 17.70 25.44
CA PHE A 60 9.73 17.10 26.55
C PHE A 60 9.52 17.82 27.90
N GLU A 61 8.51 18.70 28.01
CA GLU A 61 8.24 19.51 29.22
C GLU A 61 8.12 18.66 30.49
N ASN A 62 7.55 17.45 30.38
CA ASN A 62 7.35 16.50 31.48
C ASN A 62 8.26 15.26 31.40
N ILE A 63 9.36 15.33 30.65
CA ILE A 63 10.28 14.21 30.42
C ILE A 63 11.70 14.61 30.85
N SER A 64 12.11 14.10 32.00
CA SER A 64 13.43 14.33 32.61
C SER A 64 14.36 13.12 32.50
N HIS A 65 13.79 11.91 32.42
CA HIS A 65 14.53 10.65 32.31
C HIS A 65 14.21 9.90 31.02
N LEU A 66 15.12 9.01 30.58
CA LEU A 66 14.91 8.23 29.36
C LEU A 66 13.68 7.31 29.46
N GLY A 67 13.40 6.76 30.65
CA GLY A 67 12.21 5.94 30.89
C GLY A 67 10.88 6.69 30.66
N GLU A 68 10.88 8.00 30.90
CA GLU A 68 9.70 8.87 30.75
C GLU A 68 9.35 9.13 29.27
N LEU A 69 10.25 8.83 28.33
CA LEU A 69 9.88 8.78 26.90
C LEU A 69 8.75 7.80 26.64
N PHE A 70 8.72 6.69 27.39
CA PHE A 70 7.75 5.62 27.20
C PHE A 70 6.54 5.78 28.14
N THR A 71 6.79 6.08 29.41
CA THR A 71 5.72 6.16 30.41
C THR A 71 4.95 7.48 30.39
N VAL A 72 5.57 8.56 29.87
CA VAL A 72 4.93 9.87 29.66
C VAL A 72 4.74 10.11 28.17
N GLY A 73 5.82 10.29 27.40
CA GLY A 73 5.74 10.75 26.00
C GLY A 73 4.91 9.84 25.08
N LEU A 74 5.24 8.55 25.02
CA LEU A 74 4.50 7.55 24.24
C LEU A 74 3.07 7.38 24.76
N SER A 75 2.88 7.46 26.08
CA SER A 75 1.57 7.31 26.71
C SER A 75 0.64 8.50 26.44
N GLU A 76 1.16 9.73 26.41
CA GLU A 76 0.42 10.92 25.99
C GLU A 76 0.06 10.85 24.50
N MET A 77 0.98 10.35 23.66
CA MET A 77 0.63 10.08 22.26
C MET A 77 -0.46 9.02 22.16
N ALA A 78 -0.40 7.95 22.96
CA ALA A 78 -1.43 6.92 22.96
C ALA A 78 -2.79 7.49 23.36
N ASP A 79 -2.86 8.42 24.31
CA ASP A 79 -4.10 9.11 24.68
C ASP A 79 -4.63 10.04 23.57
N GLU A 80 -3.74 10.66 22.78
CA GLU A 80 -4.15 11.51 21.66
C GLU A 80 -4.92 10.70 20.60
N TYR A 81 -4.43 9.50 20.27
CA TYR A 81 -4.96 8.70 19.18
C TYR A 81 -5.93 7.60 19.61
N LEU A 82 -5.83 7.10 20.84
CA LEU A 82 -6.55 5.91 21.28
C LEU A 82 -7.43 6.20 22.50
N SER A 83 -8.62 5.62 22.48
CA SER A 83 -9.54 5.58 23.61
C SER A 83 -9.69 4.17 24.17
N TRP A 84 -10.32 4.07 25.34
CA TRP A 84 -10.57 2.80 26.02
C TRP A 84 -12.04 2.71 26.38
N GLU A 85 -12.73 1.72 25.84
CA GLU A 85 -14.15 1.47 26.10
C GLU A 85 -14.37 -0.03 26.27
N ASN A 86 -15.01 -0.45 27.38
CA ASN A 86 -15.39 -1.85 27.63
C ASN A 86 -14.24 -2.86 27.42
N ASN A 87 -13.06 -2.57 28.00
CA ASN A 87 -11.82 -3.35 27.85
C ASN A 87 -11.28 -3.48 26.41
N THR A 88 -11.72 -2.61 25.51
CA THR A 88 -11.26 -2.56 24.12
C THR A 88 -10.62 -1.20 23.83
N VAL A 89 -9.49 -1.23 23.14
CA VAL A 89 -8.79 -0.05 22.61
C VAL A 89 -9.39 0.29 21.27
N TYR A 90 -9.79 1.55 21.10
CA TYR A 90 -10.30 2.09 19.85
C TYR A 90 -9.46 3.27 19.40
N VAL A 91 -9.44 3.54 18.11
CA VAL A 91 -8.91 4.80 17.60
C VAL A 91 -9.93 5.92 17.83
N ASN A 92 -9.50 7.09 18.27
CA ASN A 92 -10.33 8.29 18.31
C ASN A 92 -10.75 8.64 16.88
N ALA A 93 -12.05 8.67 16.59
CA ALA A 93 -12.56 8.78 15.23
C ALA A 93 -12.06 10.06 14.53
N GLU A 94 -11.98 11.18 15.24
CA GLU A 94 -11.45 12.45 14.75
C GLU A 94 -9.95 12.42 14.44
N ARG A 95 -9.23 11.39 14.92
CA ARG A 95 -7.80 11.16 14.66
C ARG A 95 -7.53 10.00 13.70
N GLN A 96 -8.56 9.32 13.20
CA GLN A 96 -8.40 8.11 12.38
C GLN A 96 -7.51 8.31 11.15
N ASN A 97 -7.68 9.41 10.41
CA ASN A 97 -6.85 9.67 9.23
C ASN A 97 -5.37 9.94 9.59
N GLN A 98 -5.12 10.65 10.70
CA GLN A 98 -3.75 10.88 11.18
C GLN A 98 -3.14 9.61 11.79
N TRP A 99 -3.95 8.78 12.45
CA TRP A 99 -3.55 7.47 12.95
C TRP A 99 -3.06 6.58 11.81
N GLN A 100 -3.80 6.51 10.70
CA GLN A 100 -3.40 5.73 9.53
C GLN A 100 -2.03 6.17 8.98
N LEU A 101 -1.75 7.48 8.99
CA LEU A 101 -0.46 8.06 8.56
C LEU A 101 0.64 7.99 9.64
N LEU A 102 0.31 7.61 10.88
CA LEU A 102 1.27 7.40 11.97
C LEU A 102 1.86 5.98 11.95
N LEU A 103 1.08 4.98 11.52
CA LEU A 103 1.49 3.57 11.49
C LEU A 103 2.81 3.28 10.75
N PRO A 104 3.19 4.01 9.68
CA PRO A 104 4.51 3.86 9.06
C PRO A 104 5.69 4.24 9.96
N TYR A 105 5.49 5.16 10.92
CA TYR A 105 6.51 5.56 11.89
C TYR A 105 6.53 4.63 13.11
N MET A 106 5.35 4.16 13.54
CA MET A 106 5.19 3.41 14.78
C MET A 106 4.19 2.27 14.59
N PRO A 107 4.63 0.99 14.59
CA PRO A 107 3.71 -0.14 14.52
C PRO A 107 2.78 -0.15 15.75
N PRO A 108 1.51 -0.56 15.58
CA PRO A 108 0.46 -0.25 16.55
C PRO A 108 0.58 -1.00 17.89
N LEU A 109 1.27 -2.15 17.95
CA LEU A 109 1.32 -2.98 19.16
C LEU A 109 1.82 -2.23 20.40
N ILE A 110 2.85 -1.38 20.27
CA ILE A 110 3.41 -0.64 21.40
C ILE A 110 2.44 0.42 21.92
N MET A 111 1.72 1.10 21.02
CA MET A 111 0.71 2.12 21.36
C MET A 111 -0.52 1.49 22.02
N VAL A 112 -0.99 0.36 21.47
CA VAL A 112 -2.11 -0.41 22.05
C VAL A 112 -1.72 -0.95 23.43
N SER A 113 -0.48 -1.45 23.59
CA SER A 113 0.03 -1.95 24.88
C SER A 113 0.16 -0.83 25.92
N ALA A 114 0.66 0.35 25.53
CA ALA A 114 0.75 1.51 26.39
C ALA A 114 -0.64 1.99 26.86
N ARG A 115 -1.63 2.00 25.95
CA ARG A 115 -3.01 2.33 26.29
C ARG A 115 -3.63 1.33 27.27
N ILE A 116 -3.44 0.03 27.03
CA ILE A 116 -3.88 -1.04 27.95
C ILE A 116 -3.23 -0.87 29.32
N TRP A 117 -1.91 -0.70 29.36
CA TRP A 117 -1.13 -0.55 30.60
C TRP A 117 -1.62 0.64 31.43
N LYS A 118 -1.82 1.81 30.79
CA LYS A 118 -2.24 3.03 31.49
C LYS A 118 -3.62 2.89 32.12
N GLU A 119 -4.56 2.25 31.43
CA GLU A 119 -5.93 2.04 31.91
C GLU A 119 -6.03 0.90 32.92
N ARG A 120 -5.18 -0.12 32.79
CA ARG A 120 -5.15 -1.32 33.63
C ARG A 120 -3.70 -1.69 33.97
N PRO A 121 -3.02 -0.99 34.89
CA PRO A 121 -1.68 -1.39 35.31
C PRO A 121 -1.67 -2.82 35.85
N PRO A 122 -0.63 -3.63 35.56
CA PRO A 122 -0.56 -5.04 35.97
C PRO A 122 -0.31 -5.16 37.48
N CYS A 123 -1.37 -5.03 38.28
CA CYS A 123 -1.32 -5.09 39.74
C CYS A 123 -2.28 -6.16 40.28
N GLY A 124 -1.78 -7.07 41.13
CA GLY A 124 -2.60 -8.05 41.85
C GLY A 124 -3.22 -9.15 40.99
N MET A 125 -2.72 -9.37 39.76
CA MET A 125 -3.21 -10.36 38.81
C MET A 125 -2.03 -11.14 38.21
N SER A 126 -2.22 -12.42 37.90
CA SER A 126 -1.19 -13.21 37.23
C SER A 126 -1.01 -12.77 35.75
N THR A 127 0.17 -13.02 35.18
CA THR A 127 0.46 -12.69 33.77
C THR A 127 -0.53 -13.35 32.80
N VAL A 128 -0.95 -14.59 33.07
CA VAL A 128 -1.90 -15.32 32.24
C VAL A 128 -3.30 -14.71 32.30
N GLU A 129 -3.77 -14.36 33.49
CA GLU A 129 -5.06 -13.69 33.68
C GLU A 129 -5.06 -12.30 33.01
N TYR A 130 -3.97 -11.54 33.14
CA TYR A 130 -3.84 -10.23 32.52
C TYR A 130 -3.91 -10.33 31.00
N ILE A 131 -3.18 -11.29 30.41
CA ILE A 131 -3.24 -11.54 28.97
C ILE A 131 -4.66 -11.88 28.54
N SER A 132 -5.33 -12.78 29.25
CA SER A 132 -6.69 -13.21 28.93
C SER A 132 -7.71 -12.07 29.01
N ASN A 133 -7.59 -11.21 30.02
CA ASN A 133 -8.60 -10.19 30.33
C ASN A 133 -8.42 -8.90 29.54
N TYR A 134 -7.18 -8.51 29.20
CA TYR A 134 -6.88 -7.18 28.66
C TYR A 134 -6.12 -7.20 27.33
N ILE A 135 -5.24 -8.17 27.09
CA ILE A 135 -4.43 -8.23 25.86
C ILE A 135 -5.16 -8.97 24.74
N ILE A 136 -5.65 -10.20 24.99
CA ILE A 136 -6.33 -11.03 23.98
C ILE A 136 -7.51 -10.30 23.32
N PRO A 137 -8.40 -9.58 24.04
CA PRO A 137 -9.50 -8.86 23.41
C PRO A 137 -9.06 -7.86 22.33
N ASN A 138 -7.84 -7.32 22.46
CA ASN A 138 -7.30 -6.25 21.63
C ASN A 138 -6.28 -6.72 20.59
N LEU A 139 -5.66 -7.90 20.78
CA LEU A 139 -4.45 -8.31 20.05
C LEU A 139 -4.48 -9.80 19.66
N ARG A 140 -5.68 -10.35 19.44
CA ARG A 140 -5.87 -11.78 19.15
C ARG A 140 -5.32 -12.18 17.78
N PHE A 141 -5.61 -11.38 16.76
CA PHE A 141 -5.31 -11.67 15.35
C PHE A 141 -4.65 -10.49 14.62
N THR A 142 -4.85 -9.27 15.10
CA THR A 142 -4.23 -8.05 14.55
C THR A 142 -3.90 -7.08 15.67
N ALA A 143 -2.79 -6.36 15.50
CA ALA A 143 -2.40 -5.25 16.35
C ALA A 143 -3.04 -3.91 15.91
N ILE A 144 -3.64 -3.83 14.72
CA ILE A 144 -4.23 -2.60 14.18
C ILE A 144 -5.64 -2.39 14.78
N PRO A 145 -5.84 -1.38 15.65
CA PRO A 145 -7.17 -1.04 16.14
C PRO A 145 -7.99 -0.31 15.07
N SER A 146 -9.30 -0.25 15.31
CA SER A 146 -10.26 0.50 14.50
C SER A 146 -10.98 1.54 15.39
N PRO A 147 -11.54 2.61 14.83
CA PRO A 147 -12.34 3.55 15.60
C PRO A 147 -13.73 2.96 15.90
N HIS A 148 -14.34 3.40 17.00
CA HIS A 148 -15.71 3.02 17.34
C HIS A 148 -16.71 4.01 16.71
N ILE A 149 -17.13 3.74 15.47
CA ILE A 149 -18.12 4.56 14.76
C ILE A 149 -19.45 3.80 14.71
N ARG A 150 -20.41 4.21 15.54
CA ARG A 150 -21.69 3.49 15.73
C ARG A 150 -22.41 3.16 14.42
N GLN A 151 -22.45 4.12 13.49
CA GLN A 151 -23.10 3.95 12.20
C GLN A 151 -22.40 2.91 11.31
N LEU A 152 -21.06 2.82 11.38
CA LEU A 152 -20.29 1.81 10.64
C LEU A 152 -20.35 0.44 11.30
N GLU A 153 -20.40 0.38 12.64
CA GLU A 153 -20.64 -0.88 13.36
C GLU A 153 -22.02 -1.45 13.00
N GLU A 154 -23.07 -0.63 13.02
CA GLU A 154 -24.42 -1.03 12.60
C GLU A 154 -24.42 -1.53 11.15
N LEU A 155 -23.78 -0.80 10.23
CA LEU A 155 -23.64 -1.24 8.84
C LEU A 155 -22.93 -2.59 8.73
N ARG A 156 -21.77 -2.75 9.39
CA ARG A 156 -20.99 -3.99 9.38
C ARG A 156 -21.78 -5.16 9.95
N GLU A 157 -22.53 -4.95 11.03
CA GLU A 157 -23.36 -5.98 11.66
C GLU A 157 -24.55 -6.37 10.77
N ARG A 158 -25.28 -5.37 10.25
CA ARG A 158 -26.43 -5.56 9.35
C ARG A 158 -26.03 -6.28 8.06
N GLU A 159 -24.86 -5.96 7.53
CA GLU A 159 -24.33 -6.54 6.31
C GLU A 159 -23.52 -7.82 6.53
N HIS A 160 -23.26 -8.19 7.79
CA HIS A 160 -22.47 -9.34 8.23
C HIS A 160 -21.00 -9.33 7.79
N GLY A 161 -20.42 -8.13 7.74
CA GLY A 161 -19.09 -7.80 7.23
C GLY A 161 -19.15 -7.01 5.93
N LEU A 162 -18.02 -6.43 5.55
CA LEU A 162 -17.89 -5.56 4.38
C LEU A 162 -17.33 -6.33 3.17
N CYS A 163 -17.56 -5.78 1.98
CA CYS A 163 -16.99 -6.26 0.72
C CYS A 163 -15.65 -5.56 0.45
N ASP A 164 -14.58 -6.35 0.28
CA ASP A 164 -13.28 -5.89 -0.21
C ASP A 164 -13.11 -6.40 -1.65
N LEU A 165 -13.24 -5.50 -2.63
CA LEU A 165 -13.21 -5.86 -4.04
C LEU A 165 -11.81 -5.76 -4.68
N HIS A 166 -10.81 -5.37 -3.91
CA HIS A 166 -9.46 -5.19 -4.41
C HIS A 166 -8.47 -5.39 -3.28
N MET A 167 -7.97 -6.62 -3.12
CA MET A 167 -6.87 -6.92 -2.22
C MET A 167 -5.83 -7.81 -2.89
N HIS A 168 -4.57 -7.38 -2.88
CA HIS A 168 -3.45 -8.21 -3.27
C HIS A 168 -3.18 -9.25 -2.17
N LEU A 169 -3.10 -10.53 -2.55
CA LEU A 169 -2.93 -11.62 -1.58
C LEU A 169 -1.47 -11.78 -1.08
N ASN A 170 -0.54 -11.02 -1.66
CA ASN A 170 0.80 -10.78 -1.14
C ASN A 170 0.81 -9.42 -0.43
N GLY A 171 1.78 -9.17 0.46
CA GLY A 171 1.89 -7.87 1.14
C GLY A 171 0.74 -7.60 2.11
N THR A 172 0.27 -8.61 2.84
CA THR A 172 -0.95 -8.54 3.67
C THR A 172 -0.70 -8.58 5.18
N LEU A 173 0.38 -9.22 5.63
CA LEU A 173 0.64 -9.32 7.07
C LEU A 173 1.08 -7.98 7.65
N GLU A 174 0.73 -7.69 8.89
CA GLU A 174 1.19 -6.47 9.57
C GLU A 174 2.61 -6.64 10.14
N THR A 175 3.29 -5.51 10.42
CA THR A 175 4.65 -5.50 10.96
C THR A 175 4.78 -6.32 12.24
N ASP A 176 3.91 -6.08 13.24
CA ASP A 176 3.98 -6.75 14.54
C ASP A 176 3.85 -8.28 14.44
N THR A 177 3.08 -8.75 13.46
CA THR A 177 2.93 -10.18 13.17
C THR A 177 4.19 -10.76 12.53
N THR A 178 4.77 -10.08 11.53
CA THR A 178 6.01 -10.52 10.85
C THR A 178 7.24 -10.43 11.74
N TRP A 179 7.28 -9.43 12.64
CA TRP A 179 8.36 -9.20 13.59
C TRP A 179 8.65 -10.44 14.45
N GLN A 180 7.58 -11.13 14.88
CA GLN A 180 7.71 -12.36 15.66
C GLN A 180 8.38 -13.49 14.86
N ASP A 181 8.07 -13.61 13.57
CA ASP A 181 8.71 -14.60 12.70
C ASP A 181 10.18 -14.25 12.45
N PHE A 182 10.49 -12.96 12.34
CA PHE A 182 11.86 -12.48 12.10
C PHE A 182 12.77 -12.76 13.28
N LEU A 183 12.29 -12.54 14.51
CA LEU A 183 13.03 -12.87 15.72
C LEU A 183 13.13 -14.38 15.93
N LEU A 184 12.17 -15.17 15.44
CA LEU A 184 12.23 -16.63 15.51
C LEU A 184 13.20 -17.22 14.46
N HIS A 185 13.31 -16.59 13.29
CA HIS A 185 14.06 -17.12 12.14
C HIS A 185 14.93 -16.07 11.41
N PRO A 186 15.88 -15.40 12.10
CA PRO A 186 16.65 -14.28 11.53
C PRO A 186 17.51 -14.69 10.32
N ASP A 187 18.04 -15.91 10.30
CA ASP A 187 18.82 -16.44 9.18
C ASP A 187 17.98 -16.64 7.92
N ARG A 188 16.72 -17.06 8.07
CA ARG A 188 15.83 -17.27 6.92
C ARG A 188 15.48 -15.94 6.28
N VAL A 189 15.12 -14.95 7.10
CA VAL A 189 14.86 -13.57 6.64
C VAL A 189 16.09 -13.03 5.92
N TYR A 190 17.28 -13.14 6.51
CA TYR A 190 18.52 -12.69 5.87
C TYR A 190 18.74 -13.27 4.47
N MET A 191 18.46 -14.56 4.26
CA MET A 191 18.62 -15.19 2.96
C MET A 191 17.66 -14.60 1.92
N GLU A 192 16.43 -14.28 2.30
CA GLU A 192 15.44 -13.63 1.43
C GLU A 192 15.86 -12.18 1.11
N LEU A 193 16.30 -11.42 2.12
CA LEU A 193 16.83 -10.06 1.92
C LEU A 193 18.05 -10.04 1.01
N LYS A 194 18.97 -11.00 1.18
CA LYS A 194 20.17 -11.12 0.36
C LYS A 194 19.83 -11.35 -1.12
N VAL A 195 18.79 -12.14 -1.41
CA VAL A 195 18.36 -12.40 -2.78
C VAL A 195 17.75 -11.14 -3.42
N ALA A 196 16.99 -10.34 -2.67
CA ALA A 196 16.35 -9.13 -3.16
C ALA A 196 17.30 -7.92 -3.31
N ALA A 197 18.36 -7.86 -2.48
CA ALA A 197 19.22 -6.68 -2.32
C ALA A 197 20.01 -6.26 -3.57
N ASP A 198 20.18 -7.14 -4.55
CA ASP A 198 20.91 -6.84 -5.78
C ASP A 198 20.06 -6.09 -6.82
N THR A 199 18.77 -5.89 -6.58
CA THR A 199 17.90 -5.09 -7.45
C THR A 199 18.07 -3.59 -7.19
N GLY A 200 17.99 -2.75 -8.25
CA GLY A 200 18.21 -1.30 -8.15
C GLY A 200 17.30 -0.62 -7.12
N LYS A 201 15.98 -0.88 -7.20
CA LYS A 201 14.96 -0.30 -6.30
C LYS A 201 15.17 -0.69 -4.83
N VAL A 202 15.50 -1.95 -4.55
CA VAL A 202 15.76 -2.40 -3.17
C VAL A 202 17.06 -1.79 -2.62
N LYS A 203 18.08 -1.64 -3.46
CA LYS A 203 19.32 -0.95 -3.08
C LYS A 203 19.07 0.53 -2.75
N GLU A 204 18.22 1.21 -3.51
CA GLU A 204 17.77 2.58 -3.19
C GLU A 204 17.05 2.62 -1.84
N GLN A 205 16.12 1.70 -1.60
CA GLN A 205 15.38 1.63 -0.33
C GLN A 205 16.31 1.49 0.87
N TYR A 206 17.34 0.63 0.78
CA TYR A 206 18.34 0.51 1.83
C TYR A 206 19.11 1.82 2.07
N LEU A 207 19.48 2.53 1.00
CA LEU A 207 20.17 3.83 1.12
C LEU A 207 19.27 4.93 1.69
N GLN A 208 17.98 4.91 1.36
CA GLN A 208 16.96 5.81 1.94
C GLN A 208 16.73 5.50 3.42
N LEU A 209 16.77 4.21 3.81
CA LEU A 209 16.67 3.82 5.22
C LEU A 209 17.90 4.28 6.01
N SER A 210 19.09 3.88 5.57
CA SER A 210 20.36 4.22 6.22
C SER A 210 21.58 3.78 5.40
N PRO A 211 22.65 4.60 5.32
CA PRO A 211 23.86 4.25 4.57
C PRO A 211 24.65 3.06 5.15
N TYR A 212 24.45 2.72 6.43
CA TYR A 212 25.17 1.64 7.12
C TYR A 212 24.34 0.35 7.26
N ILE A 213 23.06 0.36 6.88
CA ILE A 213 22.19 -0.81 6.97
C ILE A 213 22.15 -1.56 5.63
N LYS A 214 22.58 -2.83 5.68
CA LYS A 214 22.56 -3.80 4.58
C LYS A 214 21.94 -5.11 5.08
N PRO A 215 21.59 -6.10 4.22
CA PRO A 215 21.01 -7.36 4.66
C PRO A 215 21.74 -8.04 5.83
N LEU A 216 23.07 -8.08 5.80
CA LEU A 216 23.86 -8.69 6.89
C LEU A 216 23.79 -7.86 8.20
N ALA A 217 23.74 -6.53 8.10
CA ALA A 217 23.54 -5.69 9.26
C ALA A 217 22.13 -5.88 9.85
N PHE A 218 21.10 -6.00 9.01
CA PHE A 218 19.74 -6.34 9.46
C PHE A 218 19.68 -7.67 10.20
N ARG A 219 20.33 -8.72 9.66
CA ARG A 219 20.46 -10.01 10.37
C ARG A 219 21.04 -9.82 11.78
N ARG A 220 22.12 -9.03 11.89
CA ARG A 220 22.74 -8.71 13.19
C ARG A 220 21.79 -7.94 14.09
N LEU A 221 21.07 -6.94 13.57
CA LEU A 221 20.06 -6.21 14.34
C LEU A 221 18.97 -7.13 14.87
N LEU A 222 18.48 -8.10 14.08
CA LEU A 222 17.52 -9.10 14.56
C LEU A 222 18.09 -9.97 15.69
N GLN A 223 19.36 -10.38 15.58
CA GLN A 223 20.05 -11.13 16.64
C GLN A 223 20.21 -10.29 17.92
N VAL A 224 20.58 -9.02 17.78
CA VAL A 224 20.64 -8.06 18.88
C VAL A 224 19.27 -7.90 19.54
N ALA A 225 18.21 -7.71 18.74
CA ALA A 225 16.84 -7.59 19.25
C ALA A 225 16.41 -8.83 20.07
N ARG A 226 16.79 -10.05 19.67
CA ARG A 226 16.56 -11.26 20.47
C ARG A 226 17.25 -11.20 21.82
N VAL A 227 18.53 -10.80 21.86
CA VAL A 227 19.28 -10.66 23.10
C VAL A 227 18.66 -9.59 24.00
N LEU A 228 18.33 -8.42 23.46
CA LEU A 228 17.68 -7.34 24.20
C LEU A 228 16.36 -7.82 24.80
N ARG A 229 15.54 -8.51 24.01
CA ARG A 229 14.25 -9.08 24.45
C ARG A 229 14.42 -10.07 25.60
N SER A 230 15.43 -10.95 25.55
CA SER A 230 15.73 -11.88 26.64
C SER A 230 16.22 -11.18 27.90
N VAL A 231 17.18 -10.24 27.77
CA VAL A 231 17.72 -9.50 28.93
C VAL A 231 16.65 -8.67 29.61
N LEU A 232 15.79 -7.99 28.84
CA LEU A 232 14.64 -7.25 29.37
C LEU A 232 13.73 -8.20 30.17
N CYS A 233 13.32 -9.32 29.58
CA CYS A 233 12.44 -10.27 30.26
C CYS A 233 13.07 -10.86 31.53
N GLU A 234 14.35 -11.24 31.50
CA GLU A 234 15.07 -11.75 32.67
C GLU A 234 15.10 -10.71 33.79
N SER A 235 15.49 -9.47 33.48
CA SER A 235 15.57 -8.38 34.47
C SER A 235 14.24 -8.07 35.16
N LEU A 236 13.12 -8.21 34.45
CA LEU A 236 11.78 -7.96 34.98
C LEU A 236 11.27 -9.11 35.87
N VAL A 237 11.74 -10.34 35.65
CA VAL A 237 11.26 -11.54 36.37
C VAL A 237 12.10 -11.84 37.60
N SER A 238 13.42 -11.66 37.52
CA SER A 238 14.32 -11.94 38.65
C SER A 238 14.21 -10.91 39.77
N GLY A 239 13.71 -9.70 39.50
CA GLY A 239 13.61 -8.60 40.47
C GLY A 239 14.98 -8.04 40.95
N GLU A 240 16.04 -8.81 40.75
CA GLU A 240 17.44 -8.41 40.81
C GLU A 240 17.90 -8.14 39.37
N HIS A 241 18.51 -6.97 39.10
CA HIS A 241 19.57 -6.94 38.09
C HIS A 241 20.51 -8.07 38.51
N GLY A 242 20.69 -9.13 37.75
CA GLY A 242 21.56 -10.23 38.18
C GLY A 242 22.96 -9.70 38.47
N ILE A 243 23.26 -9.37 39.73
CA ILE A 243 24.59 -8.96 40.19
C ILE A 243 25.39 -10.25 40.41
N GLY A 244 25.67 -10.92 39.30
CA GLY A 244 26.83 -11.78 39.14
C GLY A 244 27.73 -11.11 38.11
N GLU A 245 28.62 -10.24 38.59
CA GLU A 245 29.42 -9.26 37.83
C GLU A 245 28.57 -8.21 37.07
N GLU A 246 28.63 -6.94 37.51
CA GLU A 246 27.93 -5.82 36.86
C GLU A 246 28.27 -5.71 35.36
N LEU A 247 27.44 -6.30 34.51
CA LEU A 247 27.49 -6.06 33.08
C LEU A 247 26.90 -4.67 32.82
N THR A 248 27.71 -3.63 32.97
CA THR A 248 27.29 -2.25 32.67
C THR A 248 26.72 -2.16 31.24
N LEU A 249 25.80 -1.22 30.99
CA LEU A 249 25.22 -1.01 29.65
C LEU A 249 26.30 -0.91 28.56
N SER A 250 27.40 -0.22 28.85
CA SER A 250 28.55 -0.10 27.94
C SER A 250 29.23 -1.43 27.64
N VAL A 251 29.34 -2.33 28.61
CA VAL A 251 29.90 -3.68 28.40
C VAL A 251 28.94 -4.51 27.53
N LEU A 252 27.63 -4.46 27.80
CA LEU A 252 26.63 -5.16 27.00
C LEU A 252 26.64 -4.68 25.54
N LEU A 253 26.64 -3.37 25.30
CA LEU A 253 26.68 -2.81 23.94
C LEU A 253 27.95 -3.24 23.18
N LYS A 254 29.11 -3.24 23.84
CA LYS A 254 30.35 -3.77 23.25
C LYS A 254 30.23 -5.25 22.90
N GLN A 255 29.67 -6.07 23.78
CA GLN A 255 29.45 -7.49 23.48
C GLN A 255 28.48 -7.71 22.30
N LEU A 256 27.41 -6.93 22.22
CA LEU A 256 26.45 -6.97 21.11
C LEU A 256 27.10 -6.58 19.78
N SER A 257 28.10 -5.68 19.79
CA SER A 257 28.80 -5.24 18.58
C SER A 257 29.76 -6.29 17.99
N ILE A 258 30.31 -7.19 18.81
CA ILE A 258 31.36 -8.15 18.40
C ILE A 258 30.77 -9.53 18.01
N ALA A 259 29.45 -9.73 18.16
CA ALA A 259 28.74 -10.99 17.90
C ALA A 259 29.17 -12.19 18.79
N ASP A 260 29.84 -11.91 19.93
CA ASP A 260 30.38 -12.93 20.84
C ASP A 260 29.34 -13.50 21.84
N LYS A 261 28.12 -12.95 21.91
CA LYS A 261 27.10 -13.46 22.84
C LYS A 261 26.39 -14.68 22.26
N LYS A 262 26.37 -15.77 23.01
CA LYS A 262 25.60 -16.98 22.68
C LYS A 262 24.14 -16.59 22.46
N GLU A 263 23.59 -16.95 21.30
CA GLU A 263 22.20 -16.64 20.98
C GLU A 263 21.25 -17.30 22.00
N PRO A 264 20.25 -16.57 22.51
CA PRO A 264 19.25 -17.11 23.41
C PRO A 264 18.39 -18.17 22.70
N ASP A 265 17.52 -18.86 23.45
CA ASP A 265 16.48 -19.71 22.85
C ASP A 265 15.72 -18.92 21.76
N SER A 266 15.31 -19.58 20.68
CA SER A 266 14.55 -18.95 19.60
C SER A 266 13.11 -18.64 20.01
N HIS A 267 12.60 -19.26 21.07
CA HIS A 267 11.27 -18.97 21.60
C HIS A 267 11.19 -17.61 22.29
N HIS A 268 9.98 -17.03 22.33
CA HIS A 268 9.73 -15.79 23.04
C HIS A 268 10.00 -15.98 24.55
N PRO A 269 10.77 -15.10 25.22
CA PRO A 269 11.19 -15.34 26.62
C PRO A 269 10.01 -15.34 27.61
N MET A 270 8.97 -14.55 27.37
CA MET A 270 7.74 -14.62 28.18
C MET A 270 7.05 -15.99 28.18
N ALA A 271 7.37 -16.91 27.25
CA ALA A 271 6.80 -18.25 27.23
C ALA A 271 7.11 -19.05 28.51
N TYR A 272 8.15 -18.71 29.26
CA TYR A 272 8.42 -19.30 30.58
C TYR A 272 7.37 -18.95 31.63
N LEU A 273 6.71 -17.80 31.49
CA LEU A 273 5.67 -17.34 32.42
C LEU A 273 4.25 -17.75 31.99
N VAL A 274 4.00 -17.80 30.67
CA VAL A 274 2.63 -17.94 30.14
C VAL A 274 2.40 -19.21 29.29
N GLY A 275 3.45 -19.99 29.07
CA GLY A 275 3.43 -21.19 28.25
C GLY A 275 3.73 -20.91 26.77
N LYS A 276 4.25 -21.95 26.08
CA LYS A 276 4.68 -21.87 24.67
C LYS A 276 3.53 -21.75 23.66
N ASP A 277 2.31 -22.12 24.06
CA ASP A 277 1.13 -22.07 23.19
C ASP A 277 0.46 -20.68 23.14
N CYS A 278 0.92 -19.73 23.97
CA CYS A 278 0.43 -18.36 23.94
C CYS A 278 0.78 -17.69 22.59
N ASN A 279 -0.12 -16.83 22.09
CA ASN A 279 0.13 -16.09 20.86
C ASN A 279 1.38 -15.18 21.04
N PRO A 280 2.39 -15.25 20.15
CA PRO A 280 3.59 -14.42 20.22
C PRO A 280 3.31 -12.91 20.34
N ILE A 281 2.28 -12.39 19.67
CA ILE A 281 1.91 -10.97 19.76
C ILE A 281 1.43 -10.62 21.17
N CYS A 282 0.65 -11.51 21.81
CA CYS A 282 0.20 -11.32 23.18
C CYS A 282 1.36 -11.39 24.19
N MET A 283 2.34 -12.26 23.95
CA MET A 283 3.57 -12.34 24.76
C MET A 283 4.42 -11.07 24.63
N GLU A 284 4.53 -10.53 23.41
CA GLU A 284 5.27 -9.29 23.14
C GLU A 284 4.57 -8.08 23.76
N ALA A 285 3.25 -7.99 23.65
CA ALA A 285 2.46 -6.96 24.33
C ALA A 285 2.64 -7.01 25.85
N MET A 286 2.64 -8.20 26.44
CA MET A 286 2.85 -8.35 27.88
C MET A 286 4.26 -7.94 28.30
N LEU A 287 5.28 -8.21 27.47
CA LEU A 287 6.63 -7.69 27.71
C LEU A 287 6.61 -6.16 27.73
N TYR A 288 5.96 -5.51 26.77
CA TYR A 288 5.85 -4.04 26.74
C TYR A 288 5.14 -3.50 27.98
N VAL A 289 4.01 -4.09 28.37
CA VAL A 289 3.26 -3.72 29.59
C VAL A 289 4.15 -3.83 30.84
N MET A 290 4.94 -4.90 30.96
CA MET A 290 5.83 -5.08 32.11
C MET A 290 7.00 -4.10 32.12
N VAL A 291 7.58 -3.79 30.96
CA VAL A 291 8.63 -2.76 30.83
C VAL A 291 8.07 -1.39 31.23
N LEU A 292 6.90 -1.02 30.73
CA LEU A 292 6.24 0.25 31.05
C LEU A 292 5.94 0.36 32.56
N GLU A 293 5.41 -0.70 33.16
CA GLU A 293 5.16 -0.73 34.61
C GLU A 293 6.46 -0.58 35.42
N HIS A 294 7.52 -1.27 35.02
CA HIS A 294 8.82 -1.19 35.69
C HIS A 294 9.40 0.22 35.60
N LEU A 295 9.42 0.81 34.41
CA LEU A 295 9.92 2.17 34.19
C LEU A 295 9.05 3.24 34.86
N CYS A 296 7.74 2.98 35.02
CA CYS A 296 6.86 3.89 35.74
C CYS A 296 7.19 3.93 37.24
N ARG A 297 7.60 2.79 37.81
CA ARG A 297 8.03 2.71 39.22
C ARG A 297 9.48 3.14 39.41
N ASN A 298 10.31 3.01 38.37
CA ASN A 298 11.76 3.26 38.40
C ASN A 298 12.16 4.14 37.20
N ASN A 299 11.68 5.39 37.15
CA ASN A 299 11.87 6.27 35.99
C ASN A 299 13.35 6.58 35.66
N ALA A 300 14.23 6.56 36.67
CA ALA A 300 15.67 6.75 36.53
C ALA A 300 16.47 5.47 36.15
N ASP A 301 15.79 4.35 35.86
CA ASP A 301 16.45 3.14 35.35
C ASP A 301 16.83 3.29 33.87
N ASP A 302 17.90 4.05 33.64
CA ASP A 302 18.45 4.30 32.30
C ASP A 302 18.95 3.02 31.63
N TYR A 303 19.32 1.98 32.39
CA TYR A 303 19.72 0.70 31.82
C TYR A 303 18.55 0.04 31.09
N THR A 304 17.43 -0.19 31.79
CA THR A 304 16.24 -0.80 31.20
C THR A 304 15.65 0.08 30.10
N ALA A 305 15.59 1.39 30.31
CA ALA A 305 15.10 2.34 29.31
C ALA A 305 15.95 2.31 28.03
N SER A 306 17.29 2.21 28.15
CA SER A 306 18.19 2.14 26.98
C SER A 306 18.02 0.84 26.20
N LEU A 307 17.86 -0.30 26.89
CA LEU A 307 17.62 -1.59 26.23
C LEU A 307 16.29 -1.59 25.48
N PHE A 308 15.24 -1.05 26.10
CA PHE A 308 13.93 -0.96 25.47
C PHE A 308 13.92 0.02 24.29
N HIS A 309 14.57 1.18 24.44
CA HIS A 309 14.77 2.13 23.36
C HIS A 309 15.48 1.46 22.17
N TYR A 310 16.61 0.79 22.41
CA TYR A 310 17.35 0.13 21.35
C TYR A 310 16.53 -0.98 20.66
N TYR A 311 15.77 -1.76 21.43
CA TYR A 311 14.87 -2.77 20.88
C TYR A 311 13.80 -2.17 19.95
N LEU A 312 13.14 -1.10 20.39
CA LEU A 312 12.11 -0.42 19.61
C LEU A 312 12.65 0.26 18.35
N LEU A 313 13.89 0.79 18.38
CA LEU A 313 14.54 1.35 17.19
C LEU A 313 14.75 0.29 16.10
N ILE A 314 15.10 -0.94 16.48
CA ILE A 314 15.27 -2.05 15.53
C ILE A 314 13.91 -2.42 14.91
N LEU A 315 12.86 -2.50 15.74
CA LEU A 315 11.50 -2.73 15.28
C LEU A 315 11.03 -1.60 14.33
N GLY A 316 11.28 -0.34 14.66
CA GLY A 316 10.92 0.80 13.82
C GLY A 316 11.62 0.80 12.47
N HIS A 317 12.92 0.49 12.42
CA HIS A 317 13.63 0.35 11.14
C HIS A 317 13.14 -0.85 10.33
N THR A 318 12.67 -1.90 10.99
CA THR A 318 12.00 -3.01 10.31
C THR A 318 10.65 -2.56 9.74
N ASN A 319 9.87 -1.78 10.49
CA ASN A 319 8.61 -1.18 10.02
C ASN A 319 8.81 -0.31 8.78
N LYS A 320 9.87 0.52 8.75
CA LYS A 320 10.22 1.35 7.59
C LYS A 320 10.51 0.55 6.31
N MET A 321 10.89 -0.72 6.42
CA MET A 321 11.07 -1.62 5.29
C MET A 321 9.78 -2.37 4.91
N LEU A 322 8.79 -2.42 5.79
CA LEU A 322 7.58 -3.22 5.61
C LEU A 322 6.33 -2.42 5.26
N VAL A 323 6.28 -1.15 5.69
CA VAL A 323 5.14 -0.25 5.56
C VAL A 323 5.58 1.01 4.82
N GLN A 324 4.83 1.38 3.78
CA GLN A 324 5.18 2.52 2.95
C GLN A 324 5.19 3.82 3.76
N GLN A 325 6.29 4.56 3.67
CA GLN A 325 6.46 5.79 4.43
C GLN A 325 5.68 6.95 3.77
N PRO A 326 5.05 7.86 4.54
CA PRO A 326 4.27 8.96 3.99
C PRO A 326 5.09 10.00 3.23
N ASP A 327 6.42 9.99 3.34
CA ASP A 327 7.35 10.82 2.59
C ASP A 327 7.90 10.15 1.32
N SER A 328 7.52 8.88 1.08
CA SER A 328 7.89 8.07 -0.08
C SER A 328 6.73 8.01 -1.10
N PHE A 329 6.67 8.98 -2.00
CA PHE A 329 5.57 9.18 -2.97
C PHE A 329 5.81 8.53 -4.34
N GLY A 330 4.73 8.11 -5.00
CA GLY A 330 4.75 7.53 -6.34
C GLY A 330 4.88 6.00 -6.34
N PHE A 331 4.51 5.38 -7.46
CA PHE A 331 4.47 3.92 -7.56
C PHE A 331 5.87 3.29 -7.52
N GLU A 332 6.90 4.01 -7.96
CA GLU A 332 8.28 3.53 -7.86
C GLU A 332 8.75 3.34 -6.41
N GLU A 333 8.31 4.19 -5.48
CA GLU A 333 8.58 4.01 -4.06
C GLU A 333 7.81 2.81 -3.51
N PHE A 334 6.53 2.66 -3.86
CA PHE A 334 5.72 1.49 -3.50
C PHE A 334 6.37 0.17 -3.96
N GLN A 335 6.91 0.12 -5.18
CA GLN A 335 7.59 -1.08 -5.71
C GLN A 335 8.77 -1.54 -4.84
N LYS A 336 9.43 -0.64 -4.10
CA LYS A 336 10.52 -1.01 -3.21
C LYS A 336 10.04 -1.98 -2.11
N TYR A 337 8.84 -1.77 -1.58
CA TYR A 337 8.22 -2.61 -0.55
C TYR A 337 7.79 -3.98 -1.08
N THR A 338 7.27 -4.04 -2.30
CA THR A 338 6.85 -5.31 -2.91
C THR A 338 8.05 -6.16 -3.38
N MET A 339 9.22 -5.55 -3.58
CA MET A 339 10.42 -6.22 -4.11
C MET A 339 11.48 -6.58 -3.05
N ASN A 340 11.42 -6.03 -1.83
CA ASN A 340 12.50 -6.18 -0.86
C ASN A 340 12.59 -7.54 -0.14
N GLY A 341 11.61 -8.42 -0.36
CA GLY A 341 11.62 -9.79 0.14
C GLY A 341 11.38 -9.95 1.64
N PHE A 342 11.15 -8.88 2.42
CA PHE A 342 11.00 -8.97 3.88
C PHE A 342 9.83 -9.85 4.32
N ARG A 343 8.75 -9.91 3.52
CA ARG A 343 7.51 -10.64 3.88
C ARG A 343 7.48 -12.10 3.42
N GLU A 344 8.40 -12.50 2.53
CA GLU A 344 8.35 -13.79 1.81
C GLU A 344 8.28 -14.99 2.76
N HIS A 345 9.05 -14.99 3.85
CA HIS A 345 9.02 -16.09 4.82
C HIS A 345 7.67 -16.20 5.53
N SER A 346 7.19 -15.09 6.10
CA SER A 346 5.99 -14.99 6.93
C SER A 346 4.71 -15.26 6.14
N GLU A 347 4.74 -14.96 4.85
CA GLU A 347 3.57 -14.96 3.99
C GLU A 347 3.30 -16.28 3.25
N LYS A 348 4.05 -17.35 3.53
CA LYS A 348 3.85 -18.64 2.82
C LYS A 348 2.45 -19.25 3.03
N GLU A 349 1.82 -18.96 4.16
CA GLU A 349 0.49 -19.44 4.52
C GLU A 349 -0.55 -18.31 4.55
N TYR A 350 -1.81 -18.67 4.33
CA TYR A 350 -2.93 -17.71 4.22
C TYR A 350 -3.78 -17.58 5.48
N ARG A 351 -3.69 -18.54 6.41
CA ARG A 351 -4.53 -18.56 7.62
C ARG A 351 -4.37 -17.29 8.46
N ARG A 352 -3.14 -16.91 8.80
CA ARG A 352 -2.85 -15.71 9.62
C ARG A 352 -3.31 -14.44 8.90
N ARG A 353 -3.05 -14.36 7.59
CA ARG A 353 -3.45 -13.22 6.74
C ARG A 353 -4.95 -12.97 6.82
N PHE A 354 -5.77 -13.99 6.58
CA PHE A 354 -7.23 -13.85 6.61
C PHE A 354 -7.81 -13.58 7.99
N LEU A 355 -7.23 -14.16 9.05
CA LEU A 355 -7.66 -13.85 10.43
C LEU A 355 -7.35 -12.40 10.82
N GLN A 356 -6.18 -11.89 10.42
CA GLN A 356 -5.76 -10.51 10.67
C GLN A 356 -6.69 -9.51 10.00
N ILE A 357 -6.92 -9.63 8.68
CA ILE A 357 -7.77 -8.68 7.94
C ILE A 357 -9.24 -8.73 8.35
N ALA A 358 -9.71 -9.86 8.91
CA ALA A 358 -11.06 -9.98 9.47
C ALA A 358 -11.22 -9.24 10.82
N GLY A 359 -10.13 -8.78 11.42
CA GLY A 359 -10.08 -8.07 12.70
C GLY A 359 -10.14 -9.00 13.91
N ASN A 360 -9.89 -8.46 15.12
CA ASN A 360 -9.88 -9.25 16.36
C ASN A 360 -11.22 -9.94 16.68
N LYS A 361 -12.33 -9.35 16.24
CA LYS A 361 -13.69 -9.91 16.32
C LYS A 361 -14.12 -10.69 15.07
N LEU A 362 -13.24 -10.87 14.07
CA LEU A 362 -13.48 -11.60 12.82
C LEU A 362 -14.70 -11.14 11.99
N GLY A 363 -15.21 -9.93 12.24
CA GLY A 363 -16.45 -9.40 11.66
C GLY A 363 -16.24 -8.43 10.50
N ASN A 364 -15.01 -8.05 10.16
CA ASN A 364 -14.75 -6.97 9.19
C ASN A 364 -15.11 -7.36 7.75
N ILE A 365 -15.01 -8.64 7.39
CA ILE A 365 -15.11 -9.09 6.01
C ILE A 365 -16.29 -10.05 5.84
N ARG A 366 -17.07 -9.81 4.78
CA ARG A 366 -18.08 -10.73 4.25
C ARG A 366 -17.64 -11.37 2.93
N LEU A 367 -17.17 -10.54 2.01
CA LEU A 367 -16.72 -10.94 0.68
C LEU A 367 -15.34 -10.37 0.44
N LEU A 368 -14.45 -11.21 -0.10
CA LEU A 368 -13.12 -10.83 -0.51
C LEU A 368 -12.87 -11.21 -1.98
N GLU A 369 -12.44 -10.24 -2.78
CA GLU A 369 -11.83 -10.46 -4.08
C GLU A 369 -10.29 -10.41 -3.97
N GLY A 370 -9.70 -11.59 -3.80
CA GLY A 370 -8.25 -11.74 -3.66
C GLY A 370 -7.54 -11.84 -5.01
N ARG A 371 -6.56 -10.97 -5.25
CA ARG A 371 -5.72 -10.95 -6.45
C ARG A 371 -4.49 -11.83 -6.27
N PHE A 372 -4.23 -12.69 -7.25
CA PHE A 372 -3.02 -13.53 -7.27
C PHE A 372 -2.42 -13.60 -8.68
N SER A 373 -1.09 -13.69 -8.77
CA SER A 373 -0.43 -13.93 -10.06
C SER A 373 -0.55 -15.41 -10.46
N PRO A 374 -1.08 -15.73 -11.65
CA PRO A 374 -1.08 -17.10 -12.16
C PRO A 374 0.36 -17.61 -12.36
N LYS A 375 0.55 -18.92 -12.22
CA LYS A 375 1.85 -19.59 -12.36
C LYS A 375 2.02 -20.17 -13.75
N ASP A 376 3.25 -20.49 -14.12
CA ASP A 376 3.61 -20.93 -15.48
C ASP A 376 3.13 -22.36 -15.84
N SER A 377 2.40 -23.02 -14.93
CA SER A 377 1.72 -24.28 -15.21
C SER A 377 0.40 -24.39 -14.46
N LEU A 378 -0.48 -25.24 -14.98
CA LEU A 378 -1.78 -25.57 -14.39
C LEU A 378 -1.65 -26.08 -12.94
N LEU A 379 -0.82 -27.11 -12.75
CA LEU A 379 -0.58 -27.74 -11.44
C LEU A 379 -0.10 -26.74 -10.38
N LYS A 380 0.81 -25.83 -10.75
CA LYS A 380 1.32 -24.80 -9.83
C LYS A 380 0.25 -23.77 -9.47
N SER A 381 -0.63 -23.43 -10.42
CA SER A 381 -1.74 -22.51 -10.20
C SER A 381 -2.82 -23.12 -9.30
N GLU A 382 -3.20 -24.39 -9.55
CA GLU A 382 -4.12 -25.15 -8.69
C GLU A 382 -3.60 -25.24 -7.25
N GLY A 383 -2.32 -25.65 -7.07
CA GLY A 383 -1.74 -25.74 -5.74
C GLY A 383 -1.65 -24.41 -4.99
N LEU A 384 -1.60 -23.27 -5.69
CA LEU A 384 -1.70 -21.94 -5.07
C LEU A 384 -3.14 -21.65 -4.61
N ILE A 385 -4.13 -21.89 -5.48
CA ILE A 385 -5.55 -21.71 -5.16
C ILE A 385 -5.94 -22.59 -3.97
N ASP A 386 -5.43 -23.82 -3.87
CA ASP A 386 -5.66 -24.69 -2.72
C ASP A 386 -5.18 -24.07 -1.40
N ARG A 387 -3.94 -23.57 -1.35
CA ARG A 387 -3.40 -22.94 -0.14
C ARG A 387 -4.22 -21.71 0.28
N ILE A 388 -4.64 -20.91 -0.69
CA ILE A 388 -5.53 -19.76 -0.46
C ILE A 388 -6.86 -20.24 0.14
N THR A 389 -7.49 -21.23 -0.49
CA THR A 389 -8.80 -21.76 -0.08
C THR A 389 -8.76 -22.39 1.31
N ILE A 390 -7.68 -23.10 1.64
CA ILE A 390 -7.46 -23.67 2.97
C ILE A 390 -7.43 -22.56 4.02
N GLY A 391 -6.65 -21.50 3.80
CA GLY A 391 -6.62 -20.35 4.71
C GLY A 391 -8.00 -19.73 4.93
N TRP A 392 -8.80 -19.56 3.87
CA TRP A 392 -10.13 -18.98 3.96
C TRP A 392 -11.13 -19.87 4.72
N ARG A 393 -11.07 -21.19 4.52
CA ARG A 393 -11.88 -22.14 5.28
C ARG A 393 -11.55 -22.10 6.77
N GLU A 394 -10.28 -21.91 7.13
CA GLU A 394 -9.88 -21.75 8.52
C GLU A 394 -10.49 -20.49 9.16
N LEU A 395 -10.54 -19.36 8.44
CA LEU A 395 -11.27 -18.17 8.91
C LEU A 395 -12.75 -18.49 9.17
N GLY A 396 -13.42 -19.18 8.23
CA GLY A 396 -14.81 -19.62 8.40
C GLY A 396 -15.03 -20.48 9.64
N ARG A 397 -14.13 -21.46 9.89
CA ARG A 397 -14.18 -22.30 11.10
C ARG A 397 -13.99 -21.47 12.38
N GLN A 398 -13.05 -20.53 12.39
CA GLN A 398 -12.81 -19.67 13.55
C GLN A 398 -14.01 -18.77 13.87
N ARG A 399 -14.68 -18.23 12.84
CA ARG A 399 -15.92 -17.46 13.02
C ARG A 399 -17.04 -18.30 13.63
N GLN A 400 -17.26 -19.52 13.11
CA GLN A 400 -18.26 -20.45 13.66
C GLN A 400 -17.99 -20.78 15.14
N ASN A 401 -16.72 -21.03 15.50
CA ASN A 401 -16.33 -21.29 16.90
C ASN A 401 -16.60 -20.09 17.84
N GLN A 402 -16.70 -18.87 17.30
CA GLN A 402 -17.03 -17.65 18.06
C GLN A 402 -18.52 -17.28 18.00
N GLY A 403 -19.38 -18.16 17.45
CA GLY A 403 -20.82 -17.88 17.28
C GLY A 403 -21.13 -16.86 16.17
N LEU A 404 -20.14 -16.52 15.33
CA LEU A 404 -20.32 -15.65 14.17
C LEU A 404 -20.59 -16.52 12.95
N GLY A 405 -21.85 -16.80 12.59
CA GLY A 405 -22.11 -17.54 11.36
C GLY A 405 -23.37 -18.38 11.26
N ASP A 406 -24.40 -18.15 12.07
CA ASP A 406 -25.69 -18.81 11.87
C ASP A 406 -26.29 -18.37 10.52
N GLY A 407 -26.18 -19.24 9.52
CA GLY A 407 -26.81 -19.10 8.20
C GLY A 407 -26.09 -18.25 7.15
N ILE A 408 -24.91 -17.66 7.44
CA ILE A 408 -24.26 -16.70 6.52
C ILE A 408 -22.87 -17.17 6.11
N LYS A 409 -22.67 -17.30 4.80
CA LYS A 409 -21.45 -17.84 4.20
C LYS A 409 -20.49 -16.71 3.82
N LEU A 410 -19.25 -16.81 4.29
CA LEU A 410 -18.13 -16.02 3.81
C LEU A 410 -17.82 -16.33 2.33
N GLU A 411 -17.59 -15.30 1.54
CA GLU A 411 -17.33 -15.43 0.11
C GLU A 411 -15.90 -15.05 -0.25
N LEU A 412 -15.17 -15.99 -0.85
CA LEU A 412 -13.88 -15.73 -1.48
C LEU A 412 -14.02 -15.86 -2.98
N LYS A 413 -13.61 -14.82 -3.69
CA LYS A 413 -13.51 -14.73 -5.13
C LYS A 413 -12.06 -14.42 -5.48
N LEU A 414 -11.54 -15.07 -6.52
CA LEU A 414 -10.17 -14.86 -6.95
C LEU A 414 -10.14 -14.17 -8.31
N VAL A 415 -9.18 -13.25 -8.44
CA VAL A 415 -8.90 -12.52 -9.67
C VAL A 415 -7.47 -12.82 -10.08
N ALA A 416 -7.29 -13.30 -11.32
CA ALA A 416 -5.96 -13.62 -11.85
C ALA A 416 -5.28 -12.34 -12.33
N HIS A 417 -4.19 -11.98 -11.68
CA HIS A 417 -3.50 -10.72 -11.85
C HIS A 417 -2.24 -10.89 -12.71
N LEU A 418 -2.26 -10.35 -13.93
CA LEU A 418 -1.17 -10.38 -14.92
C LEU A 418 -0.21 -9.19 -14.68
N ILE A 419 1.09 -9.43 -14.63
CA ILE A 419 2.06 -8.45 -14.14
C ILE A 419 2.64 -7.61 -15.30
N LYS A 420 2.54 -6.27 -15.20
CA LYS A 420 3.25 -5.29 -16.06
C LYS A 420 4.75 -5.37 -15.83
N ARG A 421 5.54 -5.36 -16.90
CA ARG A 421 7.00 -5.45 -16.85
C ARG A 421 7.66 -4.63 -17.95
N PRO A 422 8.81 -4.00 -17.66
CA PRO A 422 9.51 -3.18 -18.64
C PRO A 422 10.04 -4.03 -19.81
N ASP A 423 10.15 -3.42 -21.00
CA ASP A 423 10.71 -4.05 -22.20
C ASP A 423 12.25 -4.10 -22.14
N THR A 424 12.79 -4.97 -21.28
CA THR A 424 14.24 -5.09 -21.04
C THR A 424 15.04 -5.70 -22.19
N LYS A 425 14.35 -6.34 -23.16
CA LYS A 425 14.95 -7.00 -24.32
C LYS A 425 14.18 -6.61 -25.59
N PRO A 426 14.26 -5.34 -26.02
CA PRO A 426 13.43 -4.81 -27.09
C PRO A 426 13.71 -5.55 -28.41
N ASP A 427 12.65 -6.09 -29.02
CA ASP A 427 12.69 -6.69 -30.36
C ASP A 427 12.61 -5.61 -31.43
N GLU A 428 13.23 -5.80 -32.59
CA GLU A 428 13.30 -4.77 -33.64
C GLU A 428 11.92 -4.29 -34.15
N TYR A 429 10.92 -5.17 -34.19
CA TYR A 429 9.63 -4.91 -34.84
C TYR A 429 8.44 -4.93 -33.89
N VAL A 430 8.60 -5.43 -32.66
CA VAL A 430 7.48 -5.63 -31.73
C VAL A 430 7.84 -5.12 -30.33
N ARG A 431 7.16 -4.06 -29.87
CA ARG A 431 7.23 -3.60 -28.46
C ARG A 431 6.73 -4.69 -27.52
N HIS A 432 7.46 -4.89 -26.41
CA HIS A 432 7.12 -5.85 -25.36
C HIS A 432 6.91 -7.28 -25.87
N LYS A 433 7.59 -7.71 -26.95
CA LYS A 433 7.39 -9.03 -27.59
C LYS A 433 7.40 -10.18 -26.59
N TRP A 434 8.39 -10.20 -25.70
CA TRP A 434 8.56 -11.27 -24.72
C TRP A 434 7.48 -11.26 -23.64
N LEU A 435 7.08 -10.07 -23.18
CA LEU A 435 6.00 -9.92 -22.22
C LEU A 435 4.65 -10.33 -22.85
N ARG A 436 4.35 -9.92 -24.09
CA ARG A 436 3.14 -10.34 -24.83
C ARG A 436 3.04 -11.86 -24.90
N ARG A 437 4.15 -12.55 -25.23
CA ARG A 437 4.21 -14.02 -25.26
C ARG A 437 4.01 -14.64 -23.87
N GLU A 438 4.62 -14.09 -22.82
CA GLU A 438 4.42 -14.56 -21.44
C GLU A 438 2.95 -14.42 -20.99
N ILE A 439 2.35 -13.25 -21.22
CA ILE A 439 0.96 -12.97 -20.89
C ILE A 439 0.03 -13.93 -21.64
N MET A 440 0.27 -14.15 -22.95
CA MET A 440 -0.53 -15.08 -23.74
C MET A 440 -0.38 -16.55 -23.28
N HIS A 441 0.81 -16.96 -22.84
CA HIS A 441 1.03 -18.26 -22.21
C HIS A 441 0.20 -18.41 -20.93
N LYS A 442 0.25 -17.42 -20.04
CA LYS A 442 -0.58 -17.38 -18.82
C LYS A 442 -2.07 -17.38 -19.15
N ALA A 443 -2.50 -16.60 -20.14
CA ALA A 443 -3.88 -16.58 -20.61
C ALA A 443 -4.34 -17.95 -21.13
N THR A 444 -3.47 -18.70 -21.80
CA THR A 444 -3.75 -20.07 -22.25
C THR A 444 -4.00 -21.01 -21.07
N ILE A 445 -3.20 -20.91 -20.00
CA ILE A 445 -3.39 -21.69 -18.77
C ILE A 445 -4.73 -21.34 -18.08
N LEU A 446 -5.05 -20.05 -18.00
CA LEU A 446 -6.32 -19.59 -17.43
C LEU A 446 -7.51 -20.08 -18.26
N ALA A 447 -7.44 -20.01 -19.60
CA ALA A 447 -8.46 -20.56 -20.48
C ALA A 447 -8.65 -22.09 -20.28
N GLN A 448 -7.56 -22.83 -20.05
CA GLN A 448 -7.63 -24.26 -19.71
C GLN A 448 -8.31 -24.50 -18.36
N LEU A 449 -7.99 -23.71 -17.33
CA LEU A 449 -8.67 -23.74 -16.02
C LEU A 449 -10.17 -23.50 -16.19
N LYS A 450 -10.55 -22.47 -16.94
CA LYS A 450 -11.96 -22.12 -17.16
C LYS A 450 -12.74 -23.23 -17.84
N LYS A 451 -12.15 -23.90 -18.83
CA LYS A 451 -12.78 -25.01 -19.57
C LYS A 451 -13.12 -26.23 -18.70
N ARG A 452 -12.40 -26.45 -17.59
CA ARG A 452 -12.61 -27.62 -16.72
C ARG A 452 -13.91 -27.56 -15.91
N ASN A 453 -14.46 -26.36 -15.68
CA ASN A 453 -15.69 -26.15 -14.92
C ASN A 453 -15.72 -26.83 -13.52
N ASP A 454 -14.54 -26.97 -12.91
CA ASP A 454 -14.36 -27.53 -11.56
C ASP A 454 -14.35 -26.42 -10.49
N ASN A 455 -14.11 -26.78 -9.22
CA ASN A 455 -14.13 -25.82 -8.12
C ASN A 455 -13.07 -24.71 -8.27
N TYR A 456 -11.90 -24.99 -8.85
CA TYR A 456 -10.88 -23.97 -9.11
C TYR A 456 -11.39 -22.91 -10.08
N SER A 457 -12.01 -23.39 -11.17
CA SER A 457 -12.59 -22.51 -12.20
C SER A 457 -13.72 -21.63 -11.67
N LYS A 458 -14.49 -22.10 -10.68
CA LYS A 458 -15.60 -21.35 -10.06
C LYS A 458 -15.13 -20.28 -9.10
N MET A 459 -13.97 -20.50 -8.46
CA MET A 459 -13.35 -19.52 -7.56
C MET A 459 -12.70 -18.37 -8.32
N LEU A 460 -12.15 -18.65 -9.51
CA LEU A 460 -11.53 -17.65 -10.36
C LEU A 460 -12.60 -16.95 -11.21
N VAL A 461 -12.94 -15.72 -10.83
CA VAL A 461 -14.07 -14.98 -11.41
C VAL A 461 -13.67 -13.85 -12.35
N GLY A 462 -12.44 -13.33 -12.23
CA GLY A 462 -12.00 -12.19 -13.01
C GLY A 462 -10.53 -12.23 -13.41
N ILE A 463 -10.18 -11.33 -14.33
CA ILE A 463 -8.82 -11.09 -14.82
C ILE A 463 -8.43 -9.64 -14.51
N ASP A 464 -7.19 -9.44 -14.08
CA ASP A 464 -6.60 -8.14 -13.78
C ASP A 464 -5.21 -8.00 -14.42
N ALA A 465 -4.73 -6.77 -14.54
CA ALA A 465 -3.32 -6.47 -14.77
C ALA A 465 -2.89 -5.21 -14.00
N ALA A 466 -1.80 -5.34 -13.25
CA ALA A 466 -1.21 -4.30 -12.41
C ALA A 466 0.32 -4.46 -12.32
N ALA A 467 0.93 -3.86 -11.31
CA ALA A 467 2.31 -3.35 -11.30
C ALA A 467 2.41 -2.01 -12.06
N SER A 468 3.63 -1.50 -12.23
CA SER A 468 3.85 -0.12 -12.68
C SER A 468 3.18 0.16 -14.02
N GLU A 469 2.42 1.26 -14.08
CA GLU A 469 1.80 1.74 -15.31
C GLU A 469 2.84 2.18 -16.35
N PHE A 470 4.02 2.62 -15.91
CA PHE A 470 5.13 2.98 -16.80
C PHE A 470 5.81 1.78 -17.45
N ASP A 471 5.64 0.58 -16.88
CA ASP A 471 6.33 -0.61 -17.36
C ASP A 471 5.68 -1.23 -18.59
N ALA A 472 4.35 -1.17 -18.73
CA ALA A 472 3.65 -1.70 -19.91
C ALA A 472 2.24 -1.10 -20.07
N PRO A 473 1.90 -0.54 -21.25
CA PRO A 473 0.58 0.04 -21.53
C PRO A 473 -0.51 -1.02 -21.80
N PRO A 474 -1.81 -0.63 -21.81
CA PRO A 474 -2.93 -1.56 -22.00
C PRO A 474 -2.86 -2.40 -23.29
N GLU A 475 -2.37 -1.81 -24.38
CA GLU A 475 -2.17 -2.49 -25.68
C GLU A 475 -1.32 -3.77 -25.60
N VAL A 476 -0.44 -3.91 -24.59
CA VAL A 476 0.38 -5.11 -24.38
C VAL A 476 -0.48 -6.31 -23.95
N PHE A 477 -1.56 -6.04 -23.22
CA PHE A 477 -2.44 -7.02 -22.63
C PHE A 477 -3.69 -7.29 -23.49
N ALA A 478 -4.04 -6.37 -24.40
CA ALA A 478 -5.24 -6.44 -25.23
C ALA A 478 -5.48 -7.79 -25.93
N PRO A 479 -4.47 -8.42 -26.60
CA PRO A 479 -4.69 -9.72 -27.22
C PRO A 479 -5.08 -10.81 -26.21
N ALA A 480 -4.46 -10.82 -25.02
CA ALA A 480 -4.73 -11.82 -23.99
C ALA A 480 -6.08 -11.61 -23.31
N TYR A 481 -6.48 -10.36 -23.05
CA TYR A 481 -7.78 -10.02 -22.48
C TYR A 481 -8.92 -10.46 -23.41
N ARG A 482 -8.83 -10.09 -24.69
CA ARG A 482 -9.81 -10.48 -25.71
C ARG A 482 -9.89 -12.00 -25.88
N TYR A 483 -8.73 -12.67 -25.93
CA TYR A 483 -8.66 -14.13 -25.94
C TYR A 483 -9.36 -14.77 -24.73
N LEU A 484 -9.10 -14.27 -23.51
CA LEU A 484 -9.74 -14.80 -22.30
C LEU A 484 -11.26 -14.58 -22.29
N ARG A 485 -11.72 -13.45 -22.83
CA ARG A 485 -13.16 -13.16 -22.96
C ARG A 485 -13.84 -14.15 -23.90
N GLU A 486 -13.24 -14.42 -25.05
CA GLU A 486 -13.69 -15.46 -25.99
C GLU A 486 -13.68 -16.86 -25.35
N HIS A 487 -12.86 -17.07 -24.33
CA HIS A 487 -12.72 -18.33 -23.59
C HIS A 487 -13.55 -18.39 -22.29
N GLY A 488 -14.56 -17.52 -22.17
CA GLY A 488 -15.60 -17.63 -21.15
C GLY A 488 -15.37 -16.82 -19.87
N TYR A 489 -14.28 -16.05 -19.77
CA TYR A 489 -14.17 -15.03 -18.73
C TYR A 489 -15.11 -13.86 -19.05
N LYS A 490 -15.79 -13.35 -18.02
CA LYS A 490 -16.79 -12.28 -18.16
C LYS A 490 -16.32 -10.97 -17.56
N HIS A 491 -15.64 -11.07 -16.43
CA HIS A 491 -15.25 -9.95 -15.59
C HIS A 491 -13.78 -9.62 -15.74
N PHE A 492 -13.49 -8.35 -15.98
CA PHE A 492 -12.15 -7.83 -16.18
C PHE A 492 -11.99 -6.54 -15.38
N THR A 493 -10.78 -6.36 -14.85
CA THR A 493 -10.34 -5.11 -14.25
C THR A 493 -8.93 -4.80 -14.76
N TYR A 494 -8.52 -3.55 -14.70
CA TYR A 494 -7.18 -3.13 -15.10
C TYR A 494 -6.79 -1.89 -14.31
N HIS A 495 -5.58 -1.86 -13.75
CA HIS A 495 -5.06 -0.67 -13.09
C HIS A 495 -4.68 0.38 -14.12
N ALA A 496 -5.33 1.54 -14.09
CA ALA A 496 -5.01 2.66 -14.96
C ALA A 496 -5.28 4.01 -14.30
N GLY A 497 -4.39 4.97 -14.56
CA GLY A 497 -4.50 6.34 -14.06
C GLY A 497 -4.23 6.50 -12.57
N GLU A 498 -3.51 5.57 -11.95
CA GLU A 498 -2.94 5.70 -10.61
C GLU A 498 -1.66 6.53 -10.63
N ASP A 499 -0.71 6.16 -11.51
CA ASP A 499 0.58 6.82 -11.69
C ASP A 499 0.81 7.17 -13.16
N PHE A 500 1.27 8.40 -13.41
CA PHE A 500 1.34 8.99 -14.74
C PHE A 500 2.27 10.21 -14.79
N PHE A 501 2.80 10.52 -15.97
CA PHE A 501 3.61 11.72 -16.18
C PHE A 501 2.75 12.98 -16.12
N HIS A 502 1.77 13.09 -17.01
CA HIS A 502 0.80 14.19 -17.05
C HIS A 502 -0.59 13.65 -16.74
N VAL A 503 -1.48 14.48 -16.18
CA VAL A 503 -2.91 14.14 -16.03
C VAL A 503 -3.51 13.58 -17.33
N LEU A 504 -3.13 14.11 -18.50
CA LEU A 504 -3.57 13.57 -19.80
C LEU A 504 -3.08 12.14 -20.02
N SER A 505 -1.85 11.80 -19.62
CA SER A 505 -1.33 10.43 -19.70
C SER A 505 -2.16 9.48 -18.84
N GLY A 506 -2.54 9.90 -17.63
CA GLY A 506 -3.41 9.11 -16.76
C GLY A 506 -4.82 8.92 -17.33
N LEU A 507 -5.43 9.99 -17.86
CA LEU A 507 -6.73 9.93 -18.54
C LEU A 507 -6.68 9.05 -19.80
N ARG A 508 -5.62 9.19 -20.61
CA ARG A 508 -5.39 8.35 -21.79
C ARG A 508 -5.25 6.89 -21.41
N ALA A 509 -4.46 6.55 -20.39
CA ALA A 509 -4.27 5.17 -19.95
C ALA A 509 -5.59 4.49 -19.57
N ILE A 510 -6.50 5.21 -18.89
CA ILE A 510 -7.84 4.73 -18.56
C ILE A 510 -8.67 4.50 -19.83
N TYR A 511 -8.67 5.47 -20.75
CA TYR A 511 -9.40 5.34 -22.01
C TYR A 511 -8.87 4.18 -22.86
N GLU A 512 -7.56 4.06 -23.02
CA GLU A 512 -6.88 2.97 -23.71
C GLU A 512 -7.19 1.61 -23.06
N ALA A 513 -7.24 1.53 -21.73
CA ALA A 513 -7.66 0.32 -21.04
C ALA A 513 -9.08 -0.10 -21.44
N ILE A 514 -10.03 0.84 -21.43
CA ILE A 514 -11.43 0.56 -21.81
C ILE A 514 -11.52 0.09 -23.26
N ILE A 515 -10.90 0.82 -24.20
CA ILE A 515 -11.00 0.53 -25.64
C ILE A 515 -10.18 -0.70 -26.04
N PHE A 516 -8.91 -0.77 -25.65
CA PHE A 516 -8.00 -1.79 -26.17
C PHE A 516 -8.29 -3.16 -25.55
N LEU A 517 -8.54 -3.21 -24.24
CA LEU A 517 -8.83 -4.46 -23.53
C LEU A 517 -10.27 -4.95 -23.73
N ASP A 518 -11.10 -4.15 -24.42
CA ASP A 518 -12.51 -4.44 -24.65
C ASP A 518 -13.28 -4.59 -23.32
N LEU A 519 -13.11 -3.63 -22.41
CA LEU A 519 -13.85 -3.61 -21.14
C LEU A 519 -15.33 -3.36 -21.43
N LYS A 520 -16.19 -4.11 -20.74
CA LYS A 520 -17.63 -4.13 -20.90
C LYS A 520 -18.32 -3.59 -19.65
N ARG A 521 -19.64 -3.49 -19.72
CA ARG A 521 -20.49 -3.10 -18.60
C ARG A 521 -20.20 -3.98 -17.38
N GLY A 522 -19.94 -3.36 -16.24
CA GLY A 522 -19.58 -4.02 -14.99
C GLY A 522 -18.09 -4.37 -14.85
N ASP A 523 -17.29 -4.26 -15.91
CA ASP A 523 -15.83 -4.30 -15.79
C ASP A 523 -15.33 -3.04 -15.10
N ARG A 524 -14.10 -3.11 -14.57
CA ARG A 524 -13.62 -2.12 -13.61
C ARG A 524 -12.28 -1.51 -14.01
N ILE A 525 -12.00 -0.31 -13.52
CA ILE A 525 -10.69 0.32 -13.56
C ILE A 525 -10.19 0.47 -12.13
N GLY A 526 -9.01 -0.07 -11.86
CA GLY A 526 -8.29 0.11 -10.60
C GLY A 526 -7.81 1.55 -10.46
N HIS A 527 -8.07 2.16 -9.30
CA HIS A 527 -7.70 3.53 -8.90
C HIS A 527 -8.42 4.63 -9.68
N ALA A 528 -8.21 4.72 -11.00
CA ALA A 528 -8.70 5.80 -11.87
C ALA A 528 -8.42 7.23 -11.35
N SER A 529 -7.39 7.41 -10.52
CA SER A 529 -7.17 8.63 -9.73
C SER A 529 -7.00 9.88 -10.59
N ALA A 530 -6.40 9.74 -11.78
CA ALA A 530 -6.27 10.80 -12.79
C ALA A 530 -7.59 11.52 -13.09
N THR A 531 -8.73 10.84 -12.96
CA THR A 531 -10.07 11.42 -13.22
C THR A 531 -10.58 12.31 -12.10
N GLY A 532 -9.98 12.29 -10.90
CA GLY A 532 -10.51 12.98 -9.73
C GLY A 532 -9.51 13.85 -8.98
N ILE A 533 -8.21 13.68 -9.22
CA ILE A 533 -7.19 14.43 -8.49
C ILE A 533 -7.34 15.95 -8.66
N PRO A 534 -7.06 16.77 -7.62
CA PRO A 534 -7.01 18.22 -7.77
C PRO A 534 -5.84 18.64 -8.68
N ILE A 535 -6.15 19.28 -9.81
CA ILE A 535 -5.16 19.67 -10.83
C ILE A 535 -4.09 20.63 -10.30
N GLU A 536 -4.46 21.57 -9.40
CA GLU A 536 -3.50 22.47 -8.77
C GLU A 536 -2.52 21.72 -7.87
N LEU A 537 -3.01 20.81 -7.04
CA LEU A 537 -2.15 20.00 -6.16
C LEU A 537 -1.16 19.15 -6.97
N TRP A 538 -1.59 18.57 -8.09
CA TRP A 538 -0.69 17.86 -8.99
C TRP A 538 0.38 18.80 -9.56
N ARG A 539 0.02 19.98 -10.05
CA ARG A 539 0.99 20.96 -10.55
C ARG A 539 1.95 21.43 -9.45
N ASP A 540 1.46 21.67 -8.23
CA ASP A 540 2.29 22.10 -7.11
C ASP A 540 3.35 21.04 -6.75
N ASN A 541 3.01 19.76 -6.89
CA ASN A 541 3.93 18.65 -6.65
C ASN A 541 4.97 18.46 -7.79
N ILE A 542 4.56 18.65 -9.05
CA ILE A 542 5.41 18.40 -10.22
C ILE A 542 6.26 19.63 -10.60
N GLY A 543 5.74 20.83 -10.38
CA GLY A 543 6.33 22.09 -10.83
C GLY A 543 5.69 22.62 -12.13
N GLU A 544 6.10 23.81 -12.57
CA GLU A 544 5.54 24.44 -13.78
C GLU A 544 5.90 23.69 -15.06
N LYS A 545 7.06 23.04 -15.06
CA LYS A 545 7.63 22.29 -16.18
C LYS A 545 7.90 20.86 -15.78
N MET A 546 7.80 19.96 -16.75
CA MET A 546 8.06 18.53 -16.54
C MET A 546 8.77 17.89 -17.74
N LEU A 547 9.44 16.78 -17.48
CA LEU A 547 10.06 15.95 -18.51
C LEU A 547 9.11 14.83 -18.93
N ILE A 548 9.01 14.59 -20.23
CA ILE A 548 8.22 13.50 -20.81
C ILE A 548 8.86 13.01 -22.10
N ARG A 549 8.58 11.77 -22.51
CA ARG A 549 8.96 11.28 -23.84
C ARG A 549 8.07 11.94 -24.88
N GLN A 550 8.65 12.41 -25.98
CA GLN A 550 7.89 13.16 -26.99
C GLN A 550 6.74 12.35 -27.60
N GLY A 551 6.93 11.04 -27.74
CA GLY A 551 5.89 10.14 -28.21
C GLY A 551 4.74 9.96 -27.22
N GLU A 552 5.03 9.89 -25.92
CA GLU A 552 3.99 9.83 -24.88
C GLU A 552 3.14 11.11 -24.91
N TYR A 553 3.80 12.27 -25.07
CA TYR A 553 3.09 13.53 -25.19
C TYR A 553 2.29 13.64 -26.49
N LEU A 554 2.82 13.15 -27.62
CA LEU A 554 2.07 13.04 -28.88
C LEU A 554 0.79 12.22 -28.70
N ASP A 555 0.89 11.06 -28.03
CA ASP A 555 -0.25 10.19 -27.78
C ASP A 555 -1.27 10.83 -26.82
N ASP A 556 -0.81 11.56 -25.80
CA ASP A 556 -1.67 12.34 -24.90
C ASP A 556 -2.47 13.40 -25.66
N LEU A 557 -1.84 14.10 -26.61
CA LEU A 557 -2.51 15.10 -27.45
C LEU A 557 -3.47 14.46 -28.46
N LEU A 558 -3.11 13.32 -29.06
CA LEU A 558 -4.00 12.55 -29.94
C LEU A 558 -5.25 12.10 -29.19
N PHE A 559 -5.09 11.58 -27.97
CA PHE A 559 -6.19 11.21 -27.09
C PHE A 559 -7.07 12.42 -26.76
N ALA A 560 -6.49 13.54 -26.32
CA ALA A 560 -7.26 14.72 -25.97
C ALA A 560 -8.05 15.27 -27.17
N TYR A 561 -7.41 15.35 -28.35
CA TYR A 561 -8.10 15.73 -29.59
C TYR A 561 -9.26 14.79 -29.88
N HIS A 562 -9.04 13.47 -29.84
CA HIS A 562 -10.06 12.46 -30.12
C HIS A 562 -11.25 12.57 -29.16
N LEU A 563 -10.99 12.73 -27.87
CA LEU A 563 -12.03 12.87 -26.85
C LEU A 563 -12.85 14.16 -27.04
N ILE A 564 -12.20 15.28 -27.36
CA ILE A 564 -12.86 16.57 -27.60
C ILE A 564 -13.71 16.52 -28.87
N GLU A 565 -13.18 15.99 -29.97
CA GLU A 565 -13.88 15.89 -31.26
C GLU A 565 -15.18 15.05 -31.17
N HIS A 566 -15.19 14.04 -30.30
CA HIS A 566 -16.37 13.18 -30.07
C HIS A 566 -17.28 13.70 -28.95
N SER A 567 -17.01 14.90 -28.43
CA SER A 567 -17.80 15.54 -27.37
C SER A 567 -18.63 16.72 -27.91
N ASN A 568 -19.65 17.11 -27.14
CA ASN A 568 -20.39 18.34 -27.40
C ASN A 568 -19.81 19.56 -26.64
N ASN A 569 -18.56 19.50 -26.17
CA ASN A 569 -17.97 20.56 -25.36
C ASN A 569 -17.46 21.73 -26.22
N GLN A 570 -18.27 22.80 -26.31
CA GLN A 570 -17.94 24.00 -27.10
C GLN A 570 -16.70 24.75 -26.61
N HIS A 571 -16.37 24.68 -25.32
CA HIS A 571 -15.22 25.39 -24.75
C HIS A 571 -13.92 24.74 -25.25
N LEU A 572 -13.78 23.43 -25.11
CA LEU A 572 -12.60 22.69 -25.56
C LEU A 572 -12.50 22.57 -27.08
N ASN A 573 -13.60 22.66 -27.83
CA ASN A 573 -13.57 22.67 -29.30
C ASN A 573 -12.67 23.78 -29.87
N ASN A 574 -12.54 24.91 -29.16
CA ASN A 574 -11.65 26.00 -29.56
C ASN A 574 -10.15 25.62 -29.51
N ARG A 575 -9.79 24.52 -28.82
CA ARG A 575 -8.42 24.00 -28.74
C ARG A 575 -8.04 23.10 -29.90
N LEU A 576 -9.00 22.53 -30.63
CA LEU A 576 -8.74 21.57 -31.71
C LEU A 576 -7.72 22.06 -32.75
N PRO A 577 -7.78 23.32 -33.26
CA PRO A 577 -6.79 23.79 -34.23
C PRO A 577 -5.36 23.85 -33.67
N TYR A 578 -5.21 24.24 -32.40
CA TYR A 578 -3.91 24.27 -31.74
C TYR A 578 -3.37 22.85 -31.51
N LEU A 579 -4.23 21.93 -31.07
CA LEU A 579 -3.88 20.52 -30.89
C LEU A 579 -3.46 19.89 -32.22
N GLU A 580 -4.22 20.09 -33.30
CA GLU A 580 -3.89 19.56 -34.62
C GLU A 580 -2.52 20.04 -35.11
N LEU A 581 -2.21 21.34 -34.99
CA LEU A 581 -0.89 21.88 -35.34
C LEU A 581 0.22 21.23 -34.51
N THR A 582 0.00 21.11 -33.20
CA THR A 582 1.00 20.56 -32.26
C THR A 582 1.23 19.07 -32.51
N ILE A 583 0.17 18.30 -32.73
CA ILE A 583 0.21 16.88 -33.09
C ILE A 583 0.97 16.68 -34.39
N ASN A 584 0.70 17.49 -35.43
CA ASN A 584 1.40 17.38 -36.71
C ASN A 584 2.92 17.60 -36.57
N ASN A 585 3.34 18.54 -35.72
CA ASN A 585 4.76 18.78 -35.45
C ASN A 585 5.42 17.59 -34.76
N PHE A 586 4.85 17.09 -33.65
CA PHE A 586 5.42 15.94 -32.94
C PHE A 586 5.34 14.65 -33.75
N SER A 587 4.28 14.46 -34.54
CA SER A 587 4.13 13.32 -35.44
C SER A 587 5.24 13.29 -36.49
N TYR A 588 5.59 14.44 -37.07
CA TYR A 588 6.72 14.55 -37.99
C TYR A 588 8.05 14.16 -37.32
N GLU A 589 8.30 14.64 -36.09
CA GLU A 589 9.51 14.29 -35.33
C GLU A 589 9.59 12.78 -35.00
N VAL A 590 8.44 12.12 -34.75
CA VAL A 590 8.39 10.69 -34.40
C VAL A 590 8.45 9.80 -35.65
N TYR A 591 7.65 10.08 -36.67
CA TYR A 591 7.49 9.21 -37.84
C TYR A 591 8.37 9.60 -39.04
N GLY A 592 8.90 10.83 -39.07
CA GLY A 592 9.75 11.35 -40.14
C GLY A 592 9.00 11.75 -41.43
N GLU A 593 7.67 11.71 -41.42
CA GLU A 593 6.82 12.13 -42.54
C GLU A 593 5.54 12.80 -42.01
N HIS A 594 4.92 13.67 -42.83
CA HIS A 594 3.63 14.25 -42.49
C HIS A 594 2.51 13.23 -42.68
N ILE A 595 1.80 12.94 -41.61
CA ILE A 595 0.70 11.96 -41.59
C ILE A 595 -0.60 12.71 -41.28
N PRO A 596 -1.64 12.60 -42.11
CA PRO A 596 -2.95 13.16 -41.81
C PRO A 596 -3.46 12.74 -40.42
N LEU A 597 -3.94 13.69 -39.64
CA LEU A 597 -4.38 13.48 -38.25
C LEU A 597 -5.35 12.30 -38.10
N ARG A 598 -6.34 12.20 -39.00
CA ARG A 598 -7.29 11.08 -39.02
C ARG A 598 -6.59 9.71 -39.07
N LEU A 599 -5.53 9.57 -39.87
CA LEU A 599 -4.80 8.31 -40.00
C LEU A 599 -3.95 8.02 -38.75
N LEU A 600 -3.46 9.05 -38.05
CA LEU A 600 -2.79 8.89 -36.76
C LEU A 600 -3.77 8.36 -35.70
N ILE A 601 -4.97 8.93 -35.63
CA ILE A 601 -6.02 8.47 -34.70
C ILE A 601 -6.44 7.03 -35.03
N GLU A 602 -6.72 6.71 -36.29
CA GLU A 602 -7.07 5.34 -36.71
C GLU A 602 -5.93 4.34 -36.38
N SER A 603 -4.67 4.75 -36.58
CA SER A 603 -3.49 3.95 -36.26
C SER A 603 -3.29 3.73 -34.75
N TRP A 604 -3.49 4.78 -33.93
CA TRP A 604 -3.47 4.68 -32.48
C TRP A 604 -4.57 3.73 -31.98
N LEU A 605 -5.78 3.84 -32.53
CA LEU A 605 -6.89 2.94 -32.22
C LEU A 605 -6.64 1.50 -32.67
N TYR A 606 -5.70 1.22 -33.58
CA TYR A 606 -5.30 -0.15 -33.95
C TYR A 606 -4.37 -0.82 -32.95
N ARG A 607 -3.88 -0.12 -31.92
CA ARG A 607 -2.87 -0.66 -30.99
C ARG A 607 -3.35 -1.83 -30.13
N TYR A 608 -4.65 -2.10 -30.06
CA TYR A 608 -5.19 -3.32 -29.45
C TYR A 608 -4.84 -4.61 -30.21
N LYS A 609 -4.46 -4.52 -31.49
CA LYS A 609 -4.15 -5.67 -32.35
C LYS A 609 -2.86 -6.37 -31.92
N ASN A 610 -2.62 -7.57 -32.47
CA ASN A 610 -1.40 -8.32 -32.21
C ASN A 610 -0.34 -8.00 -33.29
N PRO A 611 0.68 -7.18 -32.98
CA PRO A 611 1.69 -6.80 -33.96
C PRO A 611 2.50 -7.98 -34.49
N GLU A 612 2.66 -9.05 -33.70
CA GLU A 612 3.38 -10.26 -34.15
C GLU A 612 2.57 -11.08 -35.16
N ALA A 613 1.23 -11.03 -35.09
CA ALA A 613 0.37 -11.69 -36.07
C ALA A 613 0.19 -10.86 -37.34
N ASP A 614 0.18 -9.52 -37.22
CA ASP A 614 0.01 -8.60 -38.34
C ASP A 614 1.31 -8.35 -39.12
N TYR A 615 2.48 -8.57 -38.50
CA TYR A 615 3.78 -8.48 -39.16
C TYR A 615 4.08 -9.77 -39.96
N ASN A 616 4.16 -9.66 -41.28
CA ASN A 616 4.36 -10.80 -42.19
C ASN A 616 5.83 -11.00 -42.63
N GLY A 617 6.79 -10.30 -42.01
CA GLY A 617 8.21 -10.38 -42.38
C GLY A 617 8.62 -9.57 -43.62
N THR A 618 7.69 -8.82 -44.25
CA THR A 618 8.02 -7.85 -45.29
C THR A 618 8.38 -6.48 -44.71
N SER A 619 9.02 -5.63 -45.50
CA SER A 619 9.30 -4.24 -45.08
C SER A 619 8.01 -3.55 -44.64
N VAL A 620 7.98 -2.98 -43.43
CA VAL A 620 6.79 -2.28 -42.89
C VAL A 620 6.32 -1.16 -43.83
N LYS A 621 7.24 -0.58 -44.64
CA LYS A 621 6.94 0.41 -45.67
C LYS A 621 6.05 -0.09 -46.81
N SER A 622 5.89 -1.40 -46.97
CA SER A 622 5.16 -2.02 -48.09
C SER A 622 3.66 -2.28 -47.84
N TYR A 623 3.17 -2.01 -46.62
CA TYR A 623 1.77 -2.20 -46.25
C TYR A 623 0.85 -1.19 -46.94
N ARG A 624 -0.22 -1.69 -47.59
CA ARG A 624 -1.21 -0.87 -48.32
C ARG A 624 -2.30 -0.29 -47.42
N ASP A 625 -2.64 -0.98 -46.33
CA ASP A 625 -3.50 -0.44 -45.27
C ASP A 625 -2.68 0.58 -44.47
N ILE A 626 -3.00 1.86 -44.63
CA ILE A 626 -2.19 2.97 -44.09
C ILE A 626 -2.28 3.05 -42.55
N PRO A 627 -3.47 2.96 -41.90
CA PRO A 627 -3.55 2.81 -40.45
C PRO A 627 -2.72 1.64 -39.90
N LEU A 628 -2.77 0.47 -40.58
CA LEU A 628 -1.96 -0.69 -40.19
C LEU A 628 -0.46 -0.43 -40.36
N LYS A 629 -0.04 0.24 -41.44
CA LYS A 629 1.36 0.66 -41.66
C LYS A 629 1.88 1.47 -40.48
N TYR A 630 1.15 2.49 -40.03
CA TYR A 630 1.62 3.35 -38.94
C TYR A 630 1.53 2.69 -37.55
N PHE A 631 0.60 1.75 -37.38
CA PHE A 631 0.55 0.90 -36.19
C PHE A 631 1.83 0.06 -36.10
N LEU A 632 2.26 -0.56 -37.20
CA LEU A 632 3.51 -1.31 -37.25
C LEU A 632 4.73 -0.40 -37.13
N PHE A 633 4.72 0.83 -37.66
CA PHE A 633 5.79 1.81 -37.44
C PHE A 633 5.93 2.19 -35.97
N TYR A 634 4.84 2.33 -35.21
CA TYR A 634 4.91 2.60 -33.77
C TYR A 634 5.69 1.52 -32.99
N HIS A 635 5.67 0.27 -33.47
CA HIS A 635 6.45 -0.81 -32.87
C HIS A 635 7.91 -0.89 -33.34
N TRP A 636 8.21 -0.34 -34.51
CA TRP A 636 9.52 -0.44 -35.14
C TRP A 636 10.59 0.37 -34.39
N LYS A 637 11.73 -0.25 -34.08
CA LYS A 637 12.82 0.34 -33.28
C LYS A 637 13.21 1.76 -33.68
N GLU A 638 13.37 2.05 -34.96
CA GLU A 638 13.80 3.38 -35.42
C GLU A 638 12.78 4.48 -35.07
N THR A 639 11.49 4.17 -35.14
CA THR A 639 10.43 5.08 -34.68
C THR A 639 10.45 5.19 -33.16
N ARG A 640 10.71 4.09 -32.44
CA ARG A 640 10.78 4.10 -30.97
C ARG A 640 11.91 4.96 -30.45
N ASP A 641 13.10 4.88 -31.06
CA ASP A 641 14.24 5.70 -30.66
C ASP A 641 13.91 7.20 -30.79
N ARG A 642 13.12 7.60 -31.80
CA ARG A 642 12.59 8.96 -31.90
C ARG A 642 11.49 9.20 -30.87
N TYR A 643 10.49 8.33 -30.75
CA TYR A 643 9.39 8.40 -29.79
C TYR A 643 9.90 8.63 -28.34
N ASP A 644 10.96 7.92 -27.94
CA ASP A 644 11.52 7.91 -26.58
C ASP A 644 12.43 9.11 -26.27
N LYS A 645 12.64 10.03 -27.23
CA LYS A 645 13.37 11.28 -26.99
C LYS A 645 12.69 12.08 -25.89
N ILE A 646 13.45 12.43 -24.86
CA ILE A 646 12.98 13.21 -23.72
C ILE A 646 12.88 14.69 -24.12
N ILE A 647 11.76 15.32 -23.80
CA ILE A 647 11.49 16.74 -23.98
C ILE A 647 11.01 17.36 -22.67
N GLU A 648 11.16 18.68 -22.56
CA GLU A 648 10.56 19.47 -21.48
C GLU A 648 9.27 20.12 -22.00
N ILE A 649 8.20 20.04 -21.21
CA ILE A 649 6.91 20.69 -21.50
C ILE A 649 6.44 21.51 -20.30
N GLU A 650 5.61 22.51 -20.57
CA GLU A 650 4.84 23.23 -19.54
C GLU A 650 3.64 22.38 -19.10
N THR A 651 3.43 22.25 -17.80
CA THR A 651 2.32 21.47 -17.21
C THR A 651 0.93 21.97 -17.62
N PHE A 652 0.77 23.28 -17.84
CA PHE A 652 -0.44 23.88 -18.41
C PHE A 652 -0.20 24.44 -19.83
N GLY A 653 0.69 23.79 -20.59
CA GLY A 653 1.04 24.22 -21.95
C GLY A 653 -0.08 23.98 -22.97
N ALA A 654 -0.65 22.77 -23.00
CA ALA A 654 -1.73 22.44 -23.94
C ALA A 654 -3.12 22.84 -23.42
N PHE A 655 -3.33 22.75 -22.12
CA PHE A 655 -4.61 23.01 -21.47
C PHE A 655 -4.38 23.78 -20.16
N ALA A 656 -5.25 24.74 -19.89
CA ALA A 656 -5.35 25.40 -18.60
C ALA A 656 -5.96 24.47 -17.55
N LYS A 657 -5.85 24.86 -16.28
CA LYS A 657 -6.41 24.13 -15.13
C LYS A 657 -7.86 23.68 -15.36
N ASP A 658 -8.75 24.61 -15.68
CA ASP A 658 -10.19 24.32 -15.80
C ASP A 658 -10.48 23.41 -17.02
N GLU A 659 -9.68 23.53 -18.08
CA GLU A 659 -9.77 22.67 -19.26
C GLU A 659 -9.35 21.22 -18.95
N LEU A 660 -8.33 21.03 -18.10
CA LEU A 660 -7.97 19.70 -17.60
C LEU A 660 -9.07 19.08 -16.74
N VAL A 661 -9.74 19.88 -15.91
CA VAL A 661 -10.91 19.42 -15.14
C VAL A 661 -12.07 19.03 -16.07
N GLU A 662 -12.31 19.78 -17.15
CA GLU A 662 -13.31 19.40 -18.14
C GLU A 662 -12.98 18.06 -18.82
N LEU A 663 -11.71 17.79 -19.14
CA LEU A 663 -11.27 16.49 -19.67
C LEU A 663 -11.44 15.34 -18.66
N GLN A 664 -11.19 15.58 -17.37
CA GLN A 664 -11.51 14.62 -16.30
C GLN A 664 -13.00 14.26 -16.30
N LEU A 665 -13.87 15.28 -16.32
CA LEU A 665 -15.33 15.10 -16.33
C LEU A 665 -15.82 14.37 -17.59
N MET A 666 -15.24 14.68 -18.75
CA MET A 666 -15.59 13.99 -20.00
C MET A 666 -15.24 12.51 -19.97
N LEU A 667 -14.09 12.15 -19.39
CA LEU A 667 -13.75 10.73 -19.24
C LEU A 667 -14.65 10.03 -18.21
N LEU A 668 -15.00 10.68 -17.10
CA LEU A 668 -15.97 10.16 -16.14
C LEU A 668 -17.34 9.92 -16.78
N GLU A 669 -17.82 10.85 -17.59
CA GLU A 669 -19.07 10.72 -18.36
C GLU A 669 -18.99 9.55 -19.35
N TYR A 670 -17.86 9.43 -20.06
CA TYR A 670 -17.61 8.29 -20.95
C TYR A 670 -17.68 6.96 -20.19
N MET A 671 -16.98 6.84 -19.05
CA MET A 671 -17.01 5.65 -18.20
C MET A 671 -18.42 5.33 -17.69
N PHE A 672 -19.17 6.37 -17.30
CA PHE A 672 -20.55 6.24 -16.81
C PHE A 672 -21.48 5.65 -17.89
N HIS A 673 -21.42 6.17 -19.11
CA HIS A 673 -22.25 5.68 -20.22
C HIS A 673 -21.89 4.26 -20.67
N HIS A 674 -20.65 3.84 -20.44
CA HIS A 674 -20.18 2.47 -20.71
C HIS A 674 -20.36 1.53 -19.51
N GLU A 675 -20.91 2.01 -18.40
CA GLU A 675 -21.09 1.27 -17.14
C GLU A 675 -19.77 0.65 -16.62
N ILE A 676 -18.67 1.38 -16.77
CA ILE A 676 -17.36 1.02 -16.20
C ILE A 676 -17.32 1.46 -14.74
N VAL A 677 -16.87 0.59 -13.85
CA VAL A 677 -16.83 0.84 -12.40
C VAL A 677 -15.43 1.29 -11.99
N ILE A 678 -15.33 2.20 -11.02
CA ILE A 678 -14.05 2.62 -10.44
C ILE A 678 -13.82 1.86 -9.14
N GLU A 679 -12.67 1.20 -9.00
CA GLU A 679 -12.19 0.69 -7.72
C GLU A 679 -11.33 1.77 -7.05
N THR A 680 -11.66 2.18 -5.84
CA THR A 680 -10.87 3.14 -5.07
C THR A 680 -10.28 2.48 -3.82
N LEU A 681 -9.03 2.85 -3.52
CA LEU A 681 -8.19 2.20 -2.53
C LEU A 681 -7.62 3.28 -1.61
N PRO A 682 -8.37 3.73 -0.59
CA PRO A 682 -8.14 5.05 0.00
C PRO A 682 -6.74 5.27 0.55
N THR A 683 -6.21 4.35 1.38
CA THR A 683 -4.84 4.49 1.90
C THR A 683 -3.78 4.41 0.80
N SER A 684 -3.91 3.45 -0.12
CA SER A 684 -3.00 3.32 -1.28
C SER A 684 -2.98 4.59 -2.13
N ASN A 685 -4.16 5.08 -2.53
CA ASN A 685 -4.30 6.31 -3.29
C ASN A 685 -3.71 7.54 -2.59
N VAL A 686 -3.85 7.63 -1.26
CA VAL A 686 -3.31 8.74 -0.47
C VAL A 686 -1.79 8.70 -0.40
N VAL A 687 -1.20 7.52 -0.22
CA VAL A 687 0.25 7.38 -0.01
C VAL A 687 1.03 7.31 -1.33
N ILE A 688 0.49 6.67 -2.37
CA ILE A 688 1.11 6.56 -3.69
C ILE A 688 0.85 7.82 -4.52
N GLY A 689 -0.39 8.34 -4.51
CA GLY A 689 -0.82 9.40 -5.40
C GLY A 689 -0.29 10.79 -5.03
N VAL A 690 -0.92 11.82 -5.60
CA VAL A 690 -0.51 13.24 -5.40
C VAL A 690 -0.86 13.80 -4.02
N HIS A 691 -1.50 13.01 -3.17
CA HIS A 691 -2.02 13.46 -1.88
C HIS A 691 -0.92 13.48 -0.83
N ARG A 692 -0.93 14.48 0.06
CA ARG A 692 -0.06 14.50 1.26
C ARG A 692 -0.78 13.97 2.51
N ASP A 693 -2.10 14.00 2.48
CA ASP A 693 -2.99 13.46 3.49
C ASP A 693 -4.40 13.24 2.91
N TYR A 694 -5.31 12.69 3.73
CA TYR A 694 -6.71 12.44 3.36
C TYR A 694 -7.50 13.72 3.05
N THR A 695 -7.08 14.91 3.45
CA THR A 695 -7.87 16.14 3.23
C THR A 695 -8.01 16.48 1.75
N THR A 696 -7.07 16.02 0.92
CA THR A 696 -7.07 16.24 -0.54
C THR A 696 -7.53 15.03 -1.33
N TYR A 697 -7.85 13.91 -0.67
CA TYR A 697 -8.20 12.65 -1.33
C TYR A 697 -9.42 12.80 -2.26
N HIS A 698 -9.23 12.37 -3.50
CA HIS A 698 -10.08 12.69 -4.66
C HIS A 698 -11.47 12.06 -4.65
N LEU A 699 -11.75 11.06 -3.79
CA LEU A 699 -13.10 10.53 -3.61
C LEU A 699 -14.13 11.62 -3.28
N TYR A 700 -13.70 12.66 -2.54
CA TYR A 700 -14.55 13.81 -2.26
C TYR A 700 -14.89 14.62 -3.52
N ASN A 701 -13.96 14.76 -4.47
CA ASN A 701 -14.21 15.49 -5.71
C ASN A 701 -15.24 14.76 -6.58
N TRP A 702 -15.14 13.43 -6.69
CA TRP A 702 -16.14 12.62 -7.36
C TRP A 702 -17.54 12.77 -6.74
N LEU A 703 -17.64 12.76 -5.41
CA LEU A 703 -18.90 13.01 -4.72
C LEU A 703 -19.45 14.41 -5.00
N GLU A 704 -18.63 15.46 -4.91
CA GLU A 704 -19.08 16.83 -5.13
C GLU A 704 -19.51 17.07 -6.58
N TRP A 705 -18.77 16.56 -7.57
CA TRP A 705 -19.18 16.64 -8.97
C TRP A 705 -20.50 15.90 -9.22
N ARG A 706 -20.72 14.76 -8.58
CA ARG A 706 -22.00 14.06 -8.66
C ARG A 706 -23.15 14.88 -8.08
N LYS A 707 -22.94 15.55 -6.94
CA LYS A 707 -23.93 16.48 -6.36
C LYS A 707 -24.23 17.66 -7.28
N GLN A 708 -23.25 18.08 -8.08
CA GLN A 708 -23.41 19.10 -9.12
C GLN A 708 -24.06 18.57 -10.41
N GLY A 709 -24.53 17.31 -10.42
CA GLY A 709 -25.21 16.69 -11.56
C GLY A 709 -24.27 16.18 -12.65
N LYS A 710 -22.95 16.10 -12.39
CA LYS A 710 -22.00 15.46 -13.31
C LYS A 710 -22.14 13.94 -13.25
N LEU A 711 -21.90 13.30 -14.39
CA LEU A 711 -21.98 11.84 -14.51
C LEU A 711 -20.67 11.22 -14.01
N VAL A 712 -20.73 10.66 -12.81
CA VAL A 712 -19.62 9.94 -12.17
C VAL A 712 -19.98 8.45 -12.11
N PRO A 713 -19.10 7.55 -12.57
CA PRO A 713 -19.39 6.12 -12.55
C PRO A 713 -19.57 5.56 -11.12
N PRO A 714 -20.16 4.36 -10.98
CA PRO A 714 -20.18 3.66 -9.70
C PRO A 714 -18.76 3.47 -9.15
N ILE A 715 -18.61 3.66 -7.84
CA ILE A 715 -17.34 3.52 -7.13
C ILE A 715 -17.47 2.38 -6.11
N VAL A 716 -16.44 1.54 -6.03
CA VAL A 716 -16.31 0.42 -5.09
C VAL A 716 -15.00 0.54 -4.30
N VAL A 717 -14.95 -0.02 -3.09
CA VAL A 717 -13.80 0.12 -2.18
C VAL A 717 -12.98 -1.18 -2.10
N GLY A 718 -11.66 -1.05 -1.97
CA GLY A 718 -10.73 -2.14 -1.62
C GLY A 718 -9.54 -1.67 -0.78
N THR A 719 -8.70 -2.62 -0.36
CA THR A 719 -7.57 -2.39 0.56
C THR A 719 -6.19 -2.41 -0.07
N ASP A 720 -6.07 -2.90 -1.30
CA ASP A 720 -4.81 -3.06 -2.02
C ASP A 720 -3.86 -4.08 -1.34
N ASP A 721 -2.61 -3.71 -1.07
CA ASP A 721 -1.65 -4.42 -0.23
C ASP A 721 -1.82 -4.05 1.26
N ALA A 722 -2.83 -4.64 1.90
CA ALA A 722 -3.26 -4.31 3.28
C ALA A 722 -2.14 -4.27 4.34
N GLY A 723 -1.08 -5.06 4.18
CA GLY A 723 0.08 -5.09 5.06
C GLY A 723 1.10 -3.99 4.78
N ILE A 724 1.29 -3.62 3.51
CA ILE A 724 2.18 -2.50 3.10
C ILE A 724 1.57 -1.16 3.50
N PHE A 725 0.25 -1.04 3.48
CA PHE A 725 -0.47 0.17 3.90
C PHE A 725 -0.94 0.15 5.36
N ALA A 726 -0.67 -0.94 6.09
CA ALA A 726 -1.07 -1.14 7.49
C ALA A 726 -2.56 -0.86 7.74
N THR A 727 -3.44 -1.49 6.96
CA THR A 727 -4.88 -1.25 6.95
C THR A 727 -5.69 -2.54 6.83
N ASN A 728 -7.01 -2.41 6.88
CA ASN A 728 -7.98 -3.45 6.54
C ASN A 728 -9.26 -2.79 6.02
N ILE A 729 -10.18 -3.57 5.44
CA ILE A 729 -11.33 -2.98 4.74
C ILE A 729 -12.20 -2.11 5.67
N TYR A 730 -12.36 -2.51 6.94
CA TYR A 730 -13.13 -1.70 7.88
C TYR A 730 -12.45 -0.35 8.15
N ASN A 731 -11.12 -0.34 8.28
CA ASN A 731 -10.36 0.90 8.43
C ASN A 731 -10.41 1.78 7.18
N GLU A 732 -10.46 1.22 5.97
CA GLU A 732 -10.68 2.01 4.74
C GLU A 732 -12.02 2.77 4.76
N TYR A 733 -13.11 2.10 5.13
CA TYR A 733 -14.41 2.76 5.31
C TYR A 733 -14.39 3.79 6.44
N CYS A 734 -13.66 3.52 7.53
CA CYS A 734 -13.47 4.50 8.60
C CYS A 734 -12.67 5.72 8.14
N ASN A 735 -11.63 5.53 7.32
CA ASN A 735 -10.83 6.61 6.75
C ASN A 735 -11.69 7.52 5.87
N ILE A 736 -12.57 6.94 5.03
CA ILE A 736 -13.53 7.68 4.21
C ILE A 736 -14.52 8.45 5.10
N TYR A 737 -15.12 7.80 6.10
CA TYR A 737 -16.06 8.45 7.02
C TYR A 737 -15.43 9.64 7.73
N CYS A 738 -14.25 9.44 8.31
CA CYS A 738 -13.57 10.46 9.09
C CYS A 738 -13.09 11.62 8.22
N GLN A 739 -12.68 11.35 6.97
CA GLN A 739 -12.38 12.40 6.00
C GLN A 739 -13.61 13.28 5.75
N PHE A 740 -14.77 12.68 5.45
CA PHE A 740 -15.97 13.45 5.17
C PHE A 740 -16.47 14.25 6.38
N VAL A 741 -16.52 13.62 7.56
CA VAL A 741 -17.07 14.26 8.76
C VAL A 741 -16.11 15.31 9.33
N TYR A 742 -14.83 14.97 9.50
CA TYR A 742 -13.91 15.83 10.24
C TYR A 742 -13.13 16.81 9.35
N ALA A 743 -12.67 16.37 8.17
CA ALA A 743 -11.93 17.24 7.26
C ALA A 743 -12.86 18.07 6.36
N LYS A 744 -13.92 17.46 5.83
CA LYS A 744 -14.88 18.12 4.92
C LYS A 744 -16.13 18.69 5.61
N ARG A 745 -16.26 18.50 6.92
CA ARG A 745 -17.38 19.02 7.75
C ARG A 745 -18.76 18.60 7.24
N MET A 746 -18.84 17.44 6.59
CA MET A 746 -20.09 16.84 6.13
C MET A 746 -20.92 16.37 7.32
N SER A 747 -22.25 16.44 7.21
CA SER A 747 -23.12 15.87 8.24
C SER A 747 -22.94 14.36 8.33
N THR A 748 -23.04 13.79 9.53
CA THR A 748 -22.89 12.35 9.73
C THR A 748 -23.90 11.53 8.94
N LYS A 749 -25.12 12.06 8.76
CA LYS A 749 -26.19 11.45 7.95
C LYS A 749 -25.81 11.36 6.47
N GLU A 750 -25.20 12.41 5.93
CA GLU A 750 -24.79 12.46 4.53
C GLU A 750 -23.56 11.57 4.29
N ALA A 751 -22.59 11.60 5.19
CA ALA A 751 -21.41 10.76 5.12
C ALA A 751 -21.76 9.26 5.15
N ILE A 752 -22.63 8.84 6.08
CA ILE A 752 -23.04 7.43 6.16
C ILE A 752 -23.88 7.01 4.94
N ALA A 753 -24.77 7.87 4.44
CA ALA A 753 -25.57 7.55 3.27
C ALA A 753 -24.70 7.27 2.04
N TYR A 754 -23.63 8.05 1.84
CA TYR A 754 -22.70 7.79 0.75
C TYR A 754 -21.84 6.55 0.99
N ILE A 755 -21.45 6.24 2.23
CA ILE A 755 -20.76 4.98 2.56
C ILE A 755 -21.64 3.75 2.33
N GLU A 756 -22.92 3.81 2.70
CA GLU A 756 -23.89 2.76 2.40
C GLU A 756 -24.03 2.56 0.89
N GLU A 757 -23.97 3.64 0.11
CA GLU A 757 -23.96 3.57 -1.35
C GLU A 757 -22.68 2.91 -1.89
N LEU A 758 -21.50 3.31 -1.41
CA LEU A 758 -20.22 2.68 -1.78
C LEU A 758 -20.24 1.18 -1.47
N HIS A 759 -20.72 0.80 -0.29
CA HIS A 759 -20.85 -0.61 0.08
C HIS A 759 -21.90 -1.35 -0.74
N HIS A 760 -23.03 -0.70 -1.06
CA HIS A 760 -24.04 -1.26 -1.95
C HIS A 760 -23.47 -1.51 -3.34
N ASN A 761 -22.72 -0.56 -3.90
CA ASN A 761 -22.01 -0.72 -5.16
C ASN A 761 -21.00 -1.86 -5.08
N SER A 762 -20.22 -1.96 -3.99
CA SER A 762 -19.29 -3.08 -3.78
C SER A 762 -20.01 -4.43 -3.75
N ARG A 763 -21.25 -4.52 -3.26
CA ARG A 763 -22.04 -5.75 -3.36
C ARG A 763 -22.57 -6.01 -4.76
N LEU A 764 -23.03 -4.98 -5.45
CA LEU A 764 -23.64 -5.07 -6.78
C LEU A 764 -22.62 -5.43 -7.87
N TYR A 765 -21.42 -4.84 -7.79
CA TYR A 765 -20.34 -4.98 -8.77
C TYR A 765 -19.24 -5.95 -8.32
N ALA A 766 -19.50 -6.75 -7.28
CA ALA A 766 -18.66 -7.89 -6.97
C ALA A 766 -18.69 -8.89 -8.13
N PHE A 767 -17.52 -9.41 -8.51
CA PHE A 767 -17.41 -10.42 -9.55
C PHE A 767 -17.98 -11.76 -9.05
N VAL A 768 -19.13 -12.13 -9.61
CA VAL A 768 -19.84 -13.37 -9.28
C VAL A 768 -19.61 -14.45 -10.32
N THR A 769 -19.73 -15.70 -9.87
CA THR A 769 -19.77 -16.87 -10.74
C THR A 769 -21.21 -17.04 -11.21
N GLU A 770 -21.48 -17.04 -12.51
CA GLU A 770 -22.79 -17.43 -13.07
C GLU A 770 -23.12 -18.90 -12.83
#